data_AF-A0A2N3ID64-F1
#
_entry.id   AF-A0A2N3ID64-F1
#
_cell.length_a   1.000
_cell.length_b   1.000
_cell.length_c   1.000
_cell.angle_alpha   90.00
_cell.angle_beta   90.00
_cell.angle_gamma   90.00
#
_symmetry.space_group_name_H-M   'P 1'
#
loop_
_entity.id
_entity.type
_entity.pdbx_description
1 polymer ?
#
loop_
_entity_poly.entity_id
_entity_poly.type
_entity_poly.pdbx_seq_one_letter_code
_entity_poly.pdbx_strand_id
1 'polypeptide(L)'
;MRYLVILLFSIISVSSFSQTTTPINLDWTESLIAYPTGEKINTLTFTGASLNEENSWIPEYSHLQLTSSTNELFTVELFDTQFKLLSSTERQILRNKTISNTIKPSINTVVIRKQNYQQVKFTPIRKNPLTGQLEKLIRFSLRFQKKSQNKSLKQSKSYVASSVLQSGKWLKIAIDTTAVYKITYSQLIDMGISNPENIRIYGSGGGMLPKMNSEDSLDDLPNNSIYMDKGSDGIFNSGDFILFYAKGPRSWKFEEASNEFVHENHLYSDFSHYFLSSDMGSPTLIQSAASLSSSNINVTGFDDYAVFDQDDTNLLESGRLWLANTFDVTTNYSFNFSFPNLKTGEPLLISTNLVARSSSATKFSLLSGTNLIGDIEIPSVNTGSYTANYASVAEKKFINFIPSSANFKLSIDYEKSSPSSKGWLNFLRVNARRNLVFTNNQMAFRDSKTIGVGNKAKFTLQNTNDKTQIWDVTSPQSVKLISANYNNNTTSFTADANSLKEYVACDPNGNFPAPIIIGSVKNQNLHALAQTDMIIISPSKFLSYASQIADFHRTKDNLKVTIVDPEEIYNEFSSGSPDVSAIRNFVKMFYDRSTSDENLPKYLLLFGDGSFDNKSDRENNTNQILTYQSENSLSPTQSFVTDDFFGLLDDDEGEATGMVDIGIGRFPVNTSEEAQIVTNKILNYNNSEWGDWRSRICFIGDDEDNNTHMRDANKLAVQVETDYPQFKIQRIFLDDYEQITSSAGQEYPDVNLAISESINKGSLLMNYTGHGNENGLAHEHILMLDDILGWENPTKLPLFMTATCEFSRFDNYKKLSSGEMILLRDNGGGIGLFTTTRLVFSSPNFSLNQNFYHHVFDKDLDGNYLRLGDIMRKTKNETGSGINKRNFTLLGDPALRLNYPTHSAKTLQINNVDISQPTDTLKALSKVHISGEIIAASGETLNDFSGTVYSTIYDKATTKSTRGNDGEPFEYTIQNSVLFKGKASVNNGNFHFNFFVPKDINYQYGNGKISYYANSMNADAAGYTNSIVVGGTNPNADKDKIGPEIELYMDDEQFTPGGMTGTSPLLLAIVQDSSGINTVGNSIGHDIIAVLDQKTDQPYELTDFYESDLDNYQKGKISYRLSDLETGEHEIQVKVWDNVNNSSENILEFFVADNADLILKHVLNYPNPFTTNTGFYFEHNQASRELDVLIQILTISGKLIKTIETTVNSTGNRVGPIQWDGKDDFGNSIGRGVYFYRVKVRADNGKVVNKFQKLVILK
;
A
#
# COMPACT_ATOMS: atom_id res chain seq x y z
N MET A 1 68.14 33.91 -20.23
CA MET A 1 68.10 33.36 -18.85
C MET A 1 66.65 33.39 -18.40
N ARG A 2 65.95 32.24 -18.38
CA ARG A 2 65.76 31.31 -17.23
C ARG A 2 65.01 31.97 -16.07
N TYR A 3 63.98 31.43 -15.42
CA TYR A 3 63.02 30.31 -15.54
C TYR A 3 62.11 30.50 -14.31
N LEU A 4 60.78 30.30 -14.39
CA LEU A 4 60.06 29.41 -13.46
C LEU A 4 58.60 29.23 -13.91
N VAL A 5 58.25 27.98 -14.20
CA VAL A 5 56.92 27.47 -14.51
C VAL A 5 56.37 26.83 -13.23
N ILE A 6 55.16 27.23 -12.83
CA ILE A 6 54.34 26.60 -11.79
C ILE A 6 53.54 25.49 -12.48
N LEU A 7 53.72 24.25 -12.03
CA LEU A 7 52.98 23.08 -12.54
C LEU A 7 51.97 22.65 -11.46
N LEU A 8 50.70 23.00 -11.68
CA LEU A 8 49.56 22.53 -10.91
C LEU A 8 49.30 21.06 -11.28
N PHE A 9 49.32 20.18 -10.29
CA PHE A 9 48.82 18.80 -10.38
C PHE A 9 47.30 18.84 -10.59
N SER A 10 46.87 18.67 -11.84
CA SER A 10 45.50 18.28 -12.16
C SER A 10 45.44 16.76 -12.14
N ILE A 11 45.00 16.19 -11.02
CA ILE A 11 44.61 14.78 -10.95
C ILE A 11 43.31 14.66 -11.72
N ILE A 12 43.40 14.35 -13.00
CA ILE A 12 42.30 13.79 -13.77
C ILE A 12 42.15 12.35 -13.29
N SER A 13 41.23 12.12 -12.36
CA SER A 13 40.75 10.78 -12.04
C SER A 13 39.98 10.24 -13.25
N VAL A 14 40.71 9.61 -14.17
CA VAL A 14 40.11 8.70 -15.15
C VAL A 14 39.66 7.48 -14.36
N SER A 15 38.39 7.48 -13.95
CA SER A 15 37.71 6.32 -13.39
C SER A 15 37.64 5.23 -14.46
N SER A 16 38.72 4.46 -14.56
CA SER A 16 38.73 3.19 -15.24
C SER A 16 37.76 2.30 -14.47
N PHE A 17 36.70 1.80 -15.11
CA PHE A 17 35.77 0.84 -14.51
C PHE A 17 36.58 -0.27 -13.83
N SER A 18 36.65 -0.24 -12.50
CA SER A 18 37.17 -1.37 -11.74
C SER A 18 36.22 -2.52 -11.96
N GLN A 19 36.75 -3.61 -12.51
CA GLN A 19 36.03 -4.86 -12.72
C GLN A 19 35.47 -5.32 -11.36
N THR A 20 34.16 -5.45 -11.21
CA THR A 20 33.57 -6.19 -10.08
C THR A 20 34.01 -7.65 -10.21
N THR A 21 35.04 -8.03 -9.45
CA THR A 21 35.67 -9.37 -9.46
C THR A 21 35.28 -10.21 -8.26
N THR A 22 34.29 -9.79 -7.48
CA THR A 22 33.81 -10.56 -6.33
C THR A 22 33.06 -11.81 -6.82
N PRO A 23 33.53 -13.03 -6.47
CA PRO A 23 32.83 -14.25 -6.82
C PRO A 23 31.49 -14.32 -6.08
N ILE A 24 30.44 -14.61 -6.84
CA ILE A 24 29.08 -14.84 -6.36
C ILE A 24 28.94 -16.34 -6.11
N ASN A 25 28.52 -16.71 -4.90
CA ASN A 25 28.20 -18.09 -4.55
C ASN A 25 26.68 -18.26 -4.52
N LEU A 26 26.19 -19.34 -5.14
CA LEU A 26 24.77 -19.70 -5.11
C LEU A 26 24.57 -20.81 -4.08
N ASP A 27 23.87 -20.48 -2.99
CA ASP A 27 23.51 -21.45 -1.96
C ASP A 27 22.18 -22.13 -2.33
N TRP A 28 22.27 -23.35 -2.84
CA TRP A 28 21.14 -24.06 -3.41
C TRP A 28 20.34 -24.83 -2.37
N THR A 29 19.04 -24.65 -2.42
CA THR A 29 18.06 -25.38 -1.59
C THR A 29 16.91 -25.90 -2.46
N GLU A 30 16.13 -26.83 -1.91
CA GLU A 30 14.84 -27.20 -2.49
C GLU A 30 13.77 -26.24 -1.94
N SER A 31 12.80 -25.89 -2.77
CA SER A 31 11.68 -25.04 -2.39
C SER A 31 10.38 -25.69 -2.85
N LEU A 32 9.35 -25.49 -2.05
CA LEU A 32 8.00 -25.94 -2.34
C LEU A 32 7.19 -24.73 -2.82
N ILE A 33 6.59 -24.87 -3.99
CA ILE A 33 5.62 -23.90 -4.49
C ILE A 33 4.26 -24.50 -4.26
N ALA A 34 3.54 -23.91 -3.31
CA ALA A 34 2.14 -24.18 -3.11
C ALA A 34 1.34 -23.29 -4.05
N TYR A 35 0.54 -23.92 -4.91
CA TYR A 35 -0.56 -23.23 -5.54
C TYR A 35 -1.64 -23.00 -4.48
N PRO A 36 -2.39 -21.89 -4.55
CA PRO A 36 -3.53 -21.72 -3.63
C PRO A 36 -4.66 -22.77 -3.81
N THR A 37 -4.50 -23.77 -4.69
CA THR A 37 -5.34 -24.98 -4.80
C THR A 37 -4.92 -26.13 -3.87
N GLY A 38 -3.80 -25.98 -3.15
CA GLY A 38 -3.15 -27.08 -2.43
C GLY A 38 -2.29 -27.98 -3.31
N GLU A 39 -2.24 -27.75 -4.64
CA GLU A 39 -1.25 -28.42 -5.50
C GLU A 39 0.15 -27.93 -5.15
N LYS A 40 1.08 -28.89 -5.01
CA LYS A 40 2.43 -28.65 -4.52
C LYS A 40 3.44 -29.05 -5.57
N ILE A 41 4.26 -28.09 -6.00
CA ILE A 41 5.35 -28.32 -6.94
C ILE A 41 6.68 -28.13 -6.22
N ASN A 42 7.49 -29.19 -6.18
CA ASN A 42 8.89 -29.07 -5.77
C ASN A 42 9.70 -28.38 -6.88
N THR A 43 10.53 -27.44 -6.49
CA THR A 43 11.52 -26.81 -7.36
C THR A 43 12.86 -26.63 -6.66
N LEU A 44 13.88 -26.25 -7.42
CA LEU A 44 15.16 -25.82 -6.86
C LEU A 44 15.15 -24.31 -6.72
N THR A 45 15.83 -23.80 -5.71
CA THR A 45 16.05 -22.36 -5.51
C THR A 45 17.44 -22.10 -4.94
N PHE A 46 17.81 -20.83 -4.81
CA PHE A 46 18.99 -20.37 -4.09
C PHE A 46 18.74 -18.97 -3.52
N THR A 47 19.56 -18.51 -2.59
CA THR A 47 19.45 -17.16 -2.02
C THR A 47 19.49 -16.08 -3.11
N GLY A 48 18.46 -15.23 -3.18
CA GLY A 48 18.31 -14.22 -4.23
C GLY A 48 17.77 -14.74 -5.57
N ALA A 49 17.29 -15.99 -5.65
CA ALA A 49 16.64 -16.50 -6.85
C ALA A 49 15.27 -15.84 -7.08
N SER A 50 14.97 -15.57 -8.35
CA SER A 50 13.63 -15.24 -8.82
C SER A 50 12.94 -16.49 -9.32
N LEU A 51 11.68 -16.69 -8.90
CA LEU A 51 10.82 -17.80 -9.32
C LEU A 51 9.57 -17.22 -9.98
N ASN A 52 9.23 -17.72 -11.18
CA ASN A 52 8.07 -17.27 -11.94
C ASN A 52 7.39 -18.49 -12.60
N GLU A 53 6.06 -18.52 -12.56
CA GLU A 53 5.20 -19.50 -13.21
C GLU A 53 5.49 -19.61 -14.71
N GLU A 54 5.69 -18.48 -15.40
CA GLU A 54 5.94 -18.43 -16.85
C GLU A 54 7.19 -19.21 -17.28
N ASN A 55 8.20 -19.30 -16.41
CA ASN A 55 9.42 -20.06 -16.64
C ASN A 55 9.36 -21.46 -15.99
N SER A 56 8.15 -22.00 -15.79
CA SER A 56 7.93 -23.30 -15.15
C SER A 56 8.64 -23.41 -13.80
N TRP A 57 8.71 -22.32 -13.03
CA TRP A 57 9.35 -22.26 -11.71
C TRP A 57 10.84 -22.64 -11.70
N ILE A 58 11.55 -22.52 -12.82
CA ILE A 58 12.99 -22.70 -12.85
C ILE A 58 13.64 -21.46 -12.23
N PRO A 59 14.57 -21.61 -11.26
CA PRO A 59 15.16 -20.46 -10.59
C PRO A 59 16.00 -19.66 -11.58
N GLU A 60 15.82 -18.35 -11.54
CA GLU A 60 16.57 -17.38 -12.34
C GLU A 60 17.42 -16.49 -11.42
N TYR A 61 18.67 -16.27 -11.82
CA TYR A 61 19.52 -15.26 -11.20
C TYR A 61 19.25 -13.92 -11.87
N SER A 62 19.06 -12.85 -11.08
CA SER A 62 18.92 -11.48 -11.55
C SER A 62 19.87 -10.55 -10.81
N HIS A 63 20.54 -9.65 -11.51
CA HIS A 63 21.43 -8.65 -10.91
C HIS A 63 21.31 -7.31 -11.63
N LEU A 64 21.22 -6.21 -10.88
CA LEU A 64 21.25 -4.85 -11.40
C LEU A 64 22.62 -4.23 -11.16
N GLN A 65 23.33 -3.92 -12.25
CA GLN A 65 24.61 -3.22 -12.20
C GLN A 65 24.44 -1.77 -12.67
N LEU A 66 24.66 -0.80 -11.78
CA LEU A 66 24.72 0.61 -12.18
C LEU A 66 25.87 0.82 -13.17
N THR A 67 25.58 1.50 -14.28
CA THR A 67 26.57 1.89 -15.29
C THR A 67 26.55 3.40 -15.48
N SER A 68 27.70 4.04 -15.28
CA SER A 68 27.86 5.49 -15.42
C SER A 68 27.86 5.98 -16.88
N SER A 69 27.49 5.14 -17.84
CA SER A 69 27.48 5.48 -19.27
C SER A 69 26.06 5.46 -19.84
N THR A 70 25.70 6.58 -20.47
CA THR A 70 24.36 6.79 -21.03
C THR A 70 24.15 6.12 -22.39
N ASN A 71 25.25 5.82 -23.11
CA ASN A 71 25.22 5.44 -24.53
C ASN A 71 25.99 4.16 -24.88
N GLU A 72 26.52 3.45 -23.89
CA GLU A 72 27.34 2.26 -24.14
C GLU A 72 26.49 0.99 -24.07
N LEU A 73 26.64 0.12 -25.06
CA LEU A 73 26.11 -1.23 -25.00
C LEU A 73 27.07 -2.11 -24.20
N PHE A 74 26.53 -3.03 -23.41
CA PHE A 74 27.32 -3.99 -22.65
C PHE A 74 27.03 -5.41 -23.11
N THR A 75 28.05 -6.26 -23.03
CA THR A 75 27.90 -7.71 -22.95
C THR A 75 28.35 -8.17 -21.59
N VAL A 76 27.74 -9.25 -21.09
CA VAL A 76 28.16 -9.87 -19.84
C VAL A 76 28.61 -11.30 -20.10
N GLU A 77 29.73 -11.67 -19.51
CA GLU A 77 30.31 -13.01 -19.54
C GLU A 77 30.34 -13.57 -18.12
N LEU A 78 29.95 -14.85 -17.97
CA LEU A 78 30.21 -15.61 -16.74
C LEU A 78 31.63 -16.17 -16.82
N PHE A 79 32.44 -15.95 -15.79
CA PHE A 79 33.75 -16.57 -15.64
C PHE A 79 33.97 -17.09 -14.21
N ASP A 80 35.08 -17.81 -13.98
CA ASP A 80 35.33 -18.54 -12.71
C ASP A 80 34.14 -19.43 -12.30
N THR A 81 33.50 -20.08 -13.28
CA THR A 81 32.28 -20.86 -13.05
C THR A 81 32.61 -22.22 -12.44
N GLN A 82 31.98 -22.55 -11.32
CA GLN A 82 32.02 -23.88 -10.72
C GLN A 82 30.64 -24.52 -10.76
N PHE A 83 30.58 -25.78 -11.18
CA PHE A 83 29.35 -26.55 -11.32
C PHE A 83 29.34 -27.76 -10.40
N LYS A 84 28.14 -28.14 -9.96
CA LYS A 84 27.89 -29.37 -9.20
C LYS A 84 26.85 -30.21 -9.94
N LEU A 85 27.09 -31.51 -10.06
CA LEU A 85 26.10 -32.44 -10.61
C LEU A 85 24.83 -32.44 -9.75
N LEU A 86 23.67 -32.46 -10.41
CA LEU A 86 22.39 -32.59 -9.71
C LEU A 86 22.26 -34.00 -9.10
N SER A 87 21.76 -34.06 -7.87
CA SER A 87 21.44 -35.28 -7.14
C SER A 87 20.32 -36.07 -7.84
N SER A 88 20.05 -37.31 -7.41
CA SER A 88 18.91 -38.08 -7.94
C SER A 88 17.57 -37.38 -7.72
N THR A 89 17.38 -36.80 -6.54
CA THR A 89 16.16 -36.06 -6.16
C THR A 89 16.01 -34.79 -6.99
N GLU A 90 17.08 -34.01 -7.13
CA GLU A 90 17.05 -32.77 -7.91
C GLU A 90 16.80 -33.03 -9.41
N ARG A 91 17.31 -34.14 -9.95
CA ARG A 91 17.00 -34.55 -11.34
C ARG A 91 15.53 -34.92 -11.53
N GLN A 92 14.89 -35.47 -10.50
CA GLN A 92 13.47 -35.78 -10.55
C GLN A 92 12.62 -34.50 -10.57
N ILE A 93 12.99 -33.50 -9.77
CA ILE A 93 12.37 -32.17 -9.75
C ILE A 93 12.36 -31.51 -11.14
N LEU A 94 13.44 -31.68 -11.92
CA LEU A 94 13.59 -31.03 -13.23
C LEU A 94 13.16 -31.90 -14.43
N ARG A 95 12.60 -33.11 -14.21
CA ARG A 95 12.44 -34.13 -15.26
C ARG A 95 11.60 -33.68 -16.48
N ASN A 96 10.60 -32.83 -16.26
CA ASN A 96 9.69 -32.34 -17.31
C ASN A 96 10.02 -30.90 -17.76
N LYS A 97 11.13 -30.34 -17.28
CA LYS A 97 11.53 -28.96 -17.59
C LYS A 97 12.53 -28.95 -18.74
N THR A 98 12.38 -28.01 -19.66
CA THR A 98 13.34 -27.85 -20.77
C THR A 98 14.54 -27.05 -20.29
N ILE A 99 15.72 -27.67 -20.29
CA ILE A 99 16.97 -27.08 -19.80
C ILE A 99 17.97 -26.96 -20.96
N SER A 100 18.55 -25.78 -21.12
CA SER A 100 19.58 -25.48 -22.14
C SER A 100 20.90 -26.21 -21.86
N ASN A 101 21.67 -26.48 -22.93
CA ASN A 101 23.02 -27.03 -22.81
C ASN A 101 24.07 -25.97 -22.39
N THR A 102 23.71 -24.69 -22.45
CA THR A 102 24.61 -23.56 -22.10
C THR A 102 23.88 -22.53 -21.25
N ILE A 103 24.57 -22.01 -20.23
CA ILE A 103 24.10 -20.82 -19.52
C ILE A 103 24.52 -19.60 -20.34
N LYS A 104 23.53 -18.84 -20.81
CA LYS A 104 23.75 -17.59 -21.53
C LYS A 104 23.07 -16.46 -20.76
N PRO A 105 23.85 -15.60 -20.07
CA PRO A 105 23.33 -14.35 -19.54
C PRO A 105 22.66 -13.51 -20.62
N SER A 106 21.42 -13.12 -20.35
CA SER A 106 20.80 -11.98 -21.00
C SER A 106 21.21 -10.71 -20.27
N ILE A 107 21.39 -9.63 -21.02
CA ILE A 107 21.70 -8.31 -20.51
C ILE A 107 20.76 -7.31 -21.17
N ASN A 108 19.99 -6.61 -20.36
CA ASN A 108 19.09 -5.56 -20.79
C ASN A 108 19.48 -4.27 -20.09
N THR A 109 19.60 -3.18 -20.85
CA THR A 109 19.74 -1.85 -20.25
C THR A 109 18.36 -1.40 -19.79
N VAL A 110 18.21 -1.17 -18.49
CA VAL A 110 17.03 -0.57 -17.87
C VAL A 110 17.42 0.79 -17.30
N VAL A 111 16.46 1.68 -17.17
CA VAL A 111 16.68 3.00 -16.59
C VAL A 111 15.94 3.04 -15.25
N ILE A 112 16.56 3.66 -14.26
CA ILE A 112 15.96 3.91 -12.95
C ILE A 112 16.41 5.31 -12.55
N ARG A 113 15.49 6.25 -12.37
CA ARG A 113 15.77 7.64 -12.02
C ARG A 113 16.79 8.30 -12.95
N LYS A 114 16.60 8.12 -14.26
CA LYS A 114 17.50 8.58 -15.33
C LYS A 114 18.92 8.01 -15.27
N GLN A 115 19.17 7.01 -14.43
CA GLN A 115 20.44 6.29 -14.36
C GLN A 115 20.32 4.96 -15.09
N ASN A 116 21.32 4.66 -15.93
CA ASN A 116 21.35 3.41 -16.67
C ASN A 116 21.87 2.26 -15.81
N TYR A 117 21.09 1.19 -15.71
CA TYR A 117 21.47 -0.07 -15.11
C TYR A 117 21.54 -1.16 -16.17
N GLN A 118 22.47 -2.08 -16.01
CA GLN A 118 22.50 -3.33 -16.76
C GLN A 118 21.87 -4.43 -15.92
N GLN A 119 20.68 -4.86 -16.33
CA GLN A 119 20.01 -5.99 -15.74
C GLN A 119 20.53 -7.28 -16.38
N VAL A 120 21.19 -8.11 -15.59
CA VAL A 120 21.69 -9.42 -16.01
C VAL A 120 20.74 -10.50 -15.52
N LYS A 121 20.28 -11.37 -16.42
CA LYS A 121 19.43 -12.52 -16.06
C LYS A 121 19.87 -13.81 -16.72
N PHE A 122 19.83 -14.92 -15.98
CA PHE A 122 19.99 -16.26 -16.53
C PHE A 122 19.53 -17.37 -15.59
N THR A 123 19.17 -18.51 -16.17
CA THR A 123 18.99 -19.77 -15.45
C THR A 123 20.35 -20.40 -15.11
N PRO A 124 20.71 -20.59 -13.81
CA PRO A 124 21.99 -21.14 -13.39
C PRO A 124 22.03 -22.68 -13.42
N ILE A 125 21.32 -23.31 -14.37
CA ILE A 125 21.26 -24.77 -14.56
C ILE A 125 21.53 -25.06 -16.04
N ARG A 126 22.32 -26.09 -16.32
CA ARG A 126 22.57 -26.55 -17.70
C ARG A 126 22.61 -28.06 -17.82
N LYS A 127 22.40 -28.54 -19.04
CA LYS A 127 22.76 -29.90 -19.45
C LYS A 127 24.20 -29.90 -19.96
N ASN A 128 25.10 -30.56 -19.24
CA ASN A 128 26.52 -30.65 -19.61
C ASN A 128 26.65 -31.20 -21.04
N PRO A 129 27.27 -30.47 -21.98
CA PRO A 129 27.31 -30.85 -23.39
C PRO A 129 28.18 -32.09 -23.67
N LEU A 130 29.11 -32.43 -22.76
CA LEU A 130 30.00 -33.60 -22.91
C LEU A 130 29.39 -34.86 -22.30
N THR A 131 28.78 -34.76 -21.13
CA THR A 131 28.25 -35.92 -20.38
C THR A 131 26.75 -36.12 -20.57
N GLY A 132 26.02 -35.09 -21.04
CA GLY A 132 24.57 -35.07 -21.12
C GLY A 132 23.86 -34.98 -19.76
N GLN A 133 24.61 -34.90 -18.65
CA GLN A 133 24.07 -34.82 -17.29
C GLN A 133 23.70 -33.39 -16.92
N LEU A 134 22.66 -33.22 -16.10
CA LEU A 134 22.29 -31.91 -15.58
C LEU A 134 23.25 -31.50 -14.46
N GLU A 135 23.69 -30.25 -14.47
CA GLU A 135 24.51 -29.63 -13.43
C GLU A 135 24.04 -28.21 -13.10
N LYS A 136 24.20 -27.82 -11.83
CA LYS A 136 23.84 -26.50 -11.30
C LYS A 136 25.09 -25.66 -11.02
N LEU A 137 25.03 -24.37 -11.30
CA LEU A 137 26.12 -23.42 -11.07
C LEU A 137 26.17 -23.07 -9.57
N ILE A 138 27.30 -23.29 -8.90
CA ILE A 138 27.45 -23.01 -7.46
C ILE A 138 28.28 -21.77 -7.18
N ARG A 139 29.11 -21.33 -8.15
CA ARG A 139 29.93 -20.13 -8.04
C ARG A 139 30.24 -19.57 -9.42
N PHE A 140 30.28 -18.25 -9.55
CA PHE A 140 30.69 -17.55 -10.77
C PHE A 140 31.10 -16.10 -10.47
N SER A 141 31.61 -15.40 -11.48
CA SER A 141 31.81 -13.94 -11.46
C SER A 141 31.23 -13.33 -12.75
N LEU A 142 30.74 -12.10 -12.66
CA LEU A 142 30.23 -11.34 -13.81
C LEU A 142 31.31 -10.42 -14.39
N ARG A 143 31.54 -10.51 -15.70
CA ARG A 143 32.40 -9.57 -16.42
C ARG A 143 31.60 -8.79 -17.44
N PHE A 144 31.48 -7.48 -17.22
CA PHE A 144 30.87 -6.56 -18.17
C PHE A 144 31.92 -6.06 -19.16
N GLN A 145 31.63 -6.17 -20.45
CA GLN A 145 32.46 -5.68 -21.55
C GLN A 145 31.66 -4.68 -22.38
N LYS A 146 32.26 -3.53 -22.68
CA LYS A 146 31.64 -2.51 -23.53
C LYS A 146 31.67 -2.95 -25.00
N LYS A 147 30.56 -2.78 -25.71
CA LYS A 147 30.44 -2.93 -27.17
C LYS A 147 30.70 -1.57 -27.84
N SER A 148 31.42 -1.58 -28.96
CA SER A 148 31.77 -0.40 -29.76
C SER A 148 30.61 0.21 -30.59
N GLN A 149 29.35 0.02 -30.16
CA GLN A 149 28.17 0.57 -30.82
C GLN A 149 27.42 1.48 -29.87
N ASN A 150 27.20 2.73 -30.29
CA ASN A 150 26.40 3.70 -29.55
C ASN A 150 24.93 3.52 -29.90
N LYS A 151 24.05 3.53 -28.89
CA LYS A 151 22.60 3.64 -29.09
C LYS A 151 22.28 5.05 -29.60
N SER A 152 21.31 5.21 -30.51
CA SER A 152 20.84 6.55 -30.86
C SER A 152 20.13 7.16 -29.65
N LEU A 153 20.47 8.40 -29.32
CA LEU A 153 19.73 9.16 -28.30
C LEU A 153 18.30 9.34 -28.80
N LYS A 154 17.32 8.87 -28.02
CA LYS A 154 15.92 9.30 -28.21
C LYS A 154 15.83 10.78 -27.86
N GLN A 155 15.05 11.51 -28.63
CA GLN A 155 14.87 12.94 -28.46
C GLN A 155 14.01 13.18 -27.20
N SER A 156 14.46 14.06 -26.31
CA SER A 156 13.69 14.41 -25.11
C SER A 156 12.34 15.01 -25.49
N LYS A 157 11.25 14.51 -24.90
CA LYS A 157 9.91 15.08 -25.06
C LYS A 157 9.91 16.52 -24.52
N SER A 158 9.42 17.47 -25.33
CA SER A 158 9.35 18.88 -24.95
C SER A 158 7.94 19.21 -24.50
N TYR A 159 7.81 19.76 -23.30
CA TYR A 159 6.54 20.21 -22.73
C TYR A 159 6.30 21.69 -23.03
N VAL A 160 5.03 22.09 -23.21
CA VAL A 160 4.63 23.49 -23.29
C VAL A 160 4.88 24.18 -21.96
N ALA A 161 5.24 25.46 -22.00
CA ALA A 161 5.57 26.22 -20.79
C ALA A 161 4.33 26.64 -19.97
N SER A 162 3.15 26.63 -20.59
CA SER A 162 1.90 27.00 -19.93
C SER A 162 0.71 26.40 -20.66
N SER A 163 -0.30 25.97 -19.91
CA SER A 163 -1.54 25.47 -20.48
C SER A 163 -2.32 26.56 -21.19
N VAL A 164 -3.04 26.19 -22.24
CA VAL A 164 -4.11 27.00 -22.83
C VAL A 164 -5.16 27.42 -21.78
N LEU A 165 -5.43 26.59 -20.77
CA LEU A 165 -6.43 26.85 -19.72
C LEU A 165 -5.97 27.88 -18.67
N GLN A 166 -4.74 28.43 -18.76
CA GLN A 166 -4.21 29.36 -17.76
C GLN A 166 -5.00 30.67 -17.62
N SER A 167 -5.76 31.05 -18.65
CA SER A 167 -6.50 32.31 -18.70
C SER A 167 -7.71 32.18 -19.63
N GLY A 168 -8.69 33.09 -19.46
CA GLY A 168 -9.92 33.13 -20.25
C GLY A 168 -11.13 32.67 -19.45
N LYS A 169 -12.27 32.57 -20.14
CA LYS A 169 -13.49 31.91 -19.65
C LYS A 169 -13.67 30.62 -20.42
N TRP A 170 -13.81 29.51 -19.69
CA TRP A 170 -13.87 28.17 -20.24
C TRP A 170 -15.18 27.49 -19.89
N LEU A 171 -15.78 26.84 -20.89
CA LEU A 171 -16.92 25.93 -20.71
C LEU A 171 -16.52 24.53 -21.20
N LYS A 172 -16.69 23.51 -20.35
CA LYS A 172 -16.49 22.11 -20.70
C LYS A 172 -17.77 21.53 -21.29
N ILE A 173 -17.61 20.81 -22.40
CA ILE A 173 -18.67 20.02 -23.03
C ILE A 173 -18.23 18.57 -23.17
N ALA A 174 -19.20 17.67 -23.24
CA ALA A 174 -19.01 16.24 -23.42
C ALA A 174 -19.70 15.74 -24.69
N ILE A 175 -19.11 14.72 -25.32
CA ILE A 175 -19.66 14.02 -26.47
C ILE A 175 -19.51 12.50 -26.32
N ASP A 176 -20.48 11.75 -26.83
CA ASP A 176 -20.57 10.29 -26.71
C ASP A 176 -20.22 9.55 -28.02
N THR A 177 -20.19 10.26 -29.15
CA THR A 177 -19.95 9.65 -30.46
C THR A 177 -19.07 10.51 -31.36
N THR A 178 -18.28 9.86 -32.23
CA THR A 178 -17.48 10.55 -33.24
C THR A 178 -18.38 11.04 -34.37
N ALA A 179 -18.50 12.36 -34.53
CA ALA A 179 -19.38 12.98 -35.51
C ALA A 179 -19.02 14.46 -35.77
N VAL A 180 -19.66 15.06 -36.76
CA VAL A 180 -19.80 16.52 -36.85
C VAL A 180 -20.92 16.96 -35.91
N TYR A 181 -20.62 17.92 -35.04
CA TYR A 181 -21.54 18.49 -34.05
C TYR A 181 -21.94 19.90 -34.43
N LYS A 182 -23.16 20.30 -34.04
CA LYS A 182 -23.69 21.65 -34.26
C LYS A 182 -23.90 22.38 -32.94
N ILE A 183 -23.44 23.62 -32.88
CA ILE A 183 -23.76 24.55 -31.78
C ILE A 183 -24.30 25.84 -32.39
N THR A 184 -25.53 26.18 -32.06
CA THR A 184 -26.21 27.39 -32.55
C THR A 184 -25.74 28.63 -31.81
N TYR A 185 -25.91 29.80 -32.44
CA TYR A 185 -25.62 31.09 -31.80
C TYR A 185 -26.37 31.23 -30.46
N SER A 186 -27.66 30.90 -30.42
CA SER A 186 -28.45 30.96 -29.19
C SER A 186 -27.90 30.05 -28.10
N GLN A 187 -27.48 28.83 -28.44
CA GLN A 187 -26.83 27.93 -27.47
C GLN A 187 -25.54 28.52 -26.91
N LEU A 188 -24.71 29.17 -27.74
CA LEU A 188 -23.50 29.85 -27.24
C LEU A 188 -23.84 30.97 -26.26
N ILE A 189 -24.87 31.77 -26.55
CA ILE A 189 -25.35 32.81 -25.63
C ILE A 189 -25.87 32.20 -24.33
N ASP A 190 -26.68 31.14 -24.40
CA ASP A 190 -27.24 30.44 -23.23
C ASP A 190 -26.14 29.79 -22.37
N MET A 191 -25.04 29.37 -22.99
CA MET A 191 -23.82 28.90 -22.32
C MET A 191 -23.02 30.03 -21.65
N GLY A 192 -23.42 31.30 -21.81
CA GLY A 192 -22.74 32.47 -21.25
C GLY A 192 -21.58 33.01 -22.09
N ILE A 193 -21.44 32.58 -23.35
CA ILE A 193 -20.42 33.09 -24.28
C ILE A 193 -20.79 34.50 -24.72
N SER A 194 -19.98 35.49 -24.34
CA SER A 194 -20.29 36.90 -24.58
C SER A 194 -20.00 37.37 -26.02
N ASN A 195 -19.00 36.76 -26.68
CA ASN A 195 -18.61 37.08 -28.05
C ASN A 195 -18.64 35.83 -28.95
N PRO A 196 -19.81 35.30 -29.32
CA PRO A 196 -19.92 34.05 -30.07
C PRO A 196 -19.16 34.03 -31.42
N GLU A 197 -18.95 35.18 -32.05
CA GLU A 197 -18.18 35.27 -33.31
C GLU A 197 -16.69 34.91 -33.12
N ASN A 198 -16.16 35.02 -31.90
CA ASN A 198 -14.79 34.66 -31.56
C ASN A 198 -14.66 33.25 -30.97
N ILE A 199 -15.69 32.42 -31.07
CA ILE A 199 -15.71 31.10 -30.45
C ILE A 199 -14.58 30.19 -30.97
N ARG A 200 -13.89 29.53 -30.04
CA ARG A 200 -12.90 28.49 -30.30
C ARG A 200 -13.24 27.24 -29.52
N ILE A 201 -12.81 26.10 -30.05
CA ILE A 201 -13.00 24.78 -29.45
C ILE A 201 -11.63 24.13 -29.26
N TYR A 202 -11.30 23.78 -28.04
CA TYR A 202 -10.04 23.16 -27.65
C TYR A 202 -10.26 21.73 -27.17
N GLY A 203 -9.33 20.85 -27.48
CA GLY A 203 -9.35 19.46 -27.01
C GLY A 203 -9.03 18.47 -28.12
N SER A 204 -8.41 17.36 -27.73
CA SER A 204 -8.18 16.24 -28.64
C SER A 204 -9.42 15.35 -28.80
N GLY A 205 -10.29 15.35 -27.77
CA GLY A 205 -11.30 14.31 -27.57
C GLY A 205 -10.72 12.91 -27.75
N GLY A 206 -11.55 11.98 -28.22
CA GLY A 206 -11.11 10.67 -28.66
C GLY A 206 -11.07 9.59 -27.56
N GLY A 207 -10.44 8.47 -27.92
CA GLY A 207 -10.31 7.30 -27.06
C GLY A 207 -9.09 7.36 -26.14
N MET A 208 -8.74 6.20 -25.58
CA MET A 208 -7.68 6.02 -24.58
C MET A 208 -6.38 6.75 -24.90
N LEU A 209 -5.77 7.32 -23.86
CA LEU A 209 -4.37 7.73 -23.94
C LEU A 209 -3.43 6.51 -23.99
N PRO A 210 -2.22 6.65 -24.56
CA PRO A 210 -1.28 5.55 -24.63
C PRO A 210 -0.82 5.05 -23.26
N LYS A 211 -0.91 3.73 -23.07
CA LYS A 211 -0.49 3.05 -21.83
C LYS A 211 1.02 2.81 -21.76
N MET A 212 1.74 2.93 -22.88
CA MET A 212 3.20 2.92 -22.96
C MET A 212 3.74 4.35 -23.13
N ASN A 213 4.84 4.69 -22.44
CA ASN A 213 5.50 6.00 -22.56
C ASN A 213 6.16 6.23 -23.92
N SER A 214 6.41 5.16 -24.68
CA SER A 214 7.07 5.20 -25.99
C SER A 214 6.16 5.69 -27.10
N GLU A 215 4.85 5.73 -26.85
CA GLU A 215 3.84 6.15 -27.80
C GLU A 215 3.56 7.65 -27.67
N ASP A 216 3.42 8.33 -28.81
CA ASP A 216 3.22 9.77 -28.83
C ASP A 216 1.83 10.15 -28.28
N SER A 217 1.83 11.17 -27.43
CA SER A 217 0.62 11.80 -26.90
C SER A 217 0.72 13.32 -27.09
N LEU A 218 -0.42 13.97 -27.28
CA LEU A 218 -0.50 15.42 -27.26
C LEU A 218 -0.18 15.91 -25.85
N ASP A 219 0.55 17.03 -25.78
CA ASP A 219 1.03 17.57 -24.51
C ASP A 219 -0.01 18.47 -23.82
N ASP A 220 -0.72 19.30 -24.59
CA ASP A 220 -1.78 20.20 -24.11
C ASP A 220 -2.92 20.26 -25.16
N LEU A 221 -3.99 21.00 -24.86
CA LEU A 221 -5.22 21.05 -25.65
C LEU A 221 -5.02 21.68 -27.04
N PRO A 222 -5.19 20.93 -28.14
CA PRO A 222 -5.12 21.50 -29.48
C PRO A 222 -6.37 22.35 -29.77
N ASN A 223 -6.21 23.42 -30.54
CA ASN A 223 -7.32 24.22 -31.06
C ASN A 223 -7.90 23.55 -32.31
N ASN A 224 -9.20 23.32 -32.33
CA ASN A 224 -9.91 22.64 -33.41
C ASN A 224 -10.48 23.62 -34.43
N SER A 225 -10.41 23.25 -35.70
CA SER A 225 -11.02 24.02 -36.78
C SER A 225 -12.54 23.91 -36.76
N ILE A 226 -13.23 25.04 -36.93
CA ILE A 226 -14.70 25.12 -37.02
C ILE A 226 -15.15 25.60 -38.39
N TYR A 227 -16.33 25.16 -38.82
CA TYR A 227 -17.11 25.80 -39.86
C TYR A 227 -18.10 26.76 -39.20
N MET A 228 -18.18 28.00 -39.69
CA MET A 228 -19.07 29.02 -39.15
C MET A 228 -19.98 29.49 -40.28
N ASP A 229 -21.28 29.18 -40.16
CA ASP A 229 -22.30 29.71 -41.04
C ASP A 229 -22.74 31.07 -40.49
N LYS A 230 -22.74 32.11 -41.33
CA LYS A 230 -23.15 33.48 -40.97
C LYS A 230 -24.36 33.95 -41.78
N GLY A 231 -25.14 33.00 -42.29
CA GLY A 231 -26.25 33.30 -43.19
C GLY A 231 -25.84 34.14 -44.41
N SER A 232 -26.79 34.93 -44.92
CA SER A 232 -26.61 35.80 -46.09
C SER A 232 -26.19 37.22 -45.76
N ASP A 233 -26.28 37.64 -44.50
CA ASP A 233 -25.90 38.98 -44.04
C ASP A 233 -24.40 39.07 -43.67
N GLY A 234 -23.74 37.92 -43.49
CA GLY A 234 -22.32 37.82 -43.19
C GLY A 234 -21.94 38.15 -41.75
N ILE A 235 -22.93 38.28 -40.85
CA ILE A 235 -22.75 38.64 -39.44
C ILE A 235 -23.18 37.46 -38.57
N PHE A 236 -22.31 36.94 -37.70
CA PHE A 236 -22.66 35.80 -36.84
C PHE A 236 -23.68 36.18 -35.75
N ASN A 237 -24.96 35.85 -35.95
CA ASN A 237 -26.10 36.28 -35.13
C ASN A 237 -27.20 35.20 -34.96
N SER A 238 -28.37 35.58 -34.45
CA SER A 238 -29.47 34.64 -34.15
C SER A 238 -29.98 33.93 -35.40
N GLY A 239 -29.80 32.61 -35.46
CA GLY A 239 -30.14 31.77 -36.62
C GLY A 239 -28.91 31.06 -37.19
N ASP A 240 -27.72 31.60 -36.89
CA ASP A 240 -26.44 31.07 -37.30
C ASP A 240 -25.94 29.96 -36.36
N PHE A 241 -24.91 29.25 -36.80
CA PHE A 241 -24.32 28.14 -36.06
C PHE A 241 -22.88 27.87 -36.46
N ILE A 242 -22.19 27.14 -35.59
CA ILE A 242 -20.92 26.51 -35.91
C ILE A 242 -21.09 25.01 -36.06
N LEU A 243 -20.26 24.41 -36.90
CA LEU A 243 -20.05 22.97 -36.99
C LEU A 243 -18.59 22.66 -36.70
N PHE A 244 -18.34 21.55 -36.01
CA PHE A 244 -16.99 21.05 -35.78
C PHE A 244 -16.98 19.53 -35.76
N TYR A 245 -15.88 18.92 -36.17
CA TYR A 245 -15.69 17.48 -36.07
C TYR A 245 -15.10 17.12 -34.71
N ALA A 246 -15.72 16.18 -34.02
CA ALA A 246 -15.32 15.75 -32.70
C ALA A 246 -15.21 14.23 -32.65
N LYS A 247 -14.18 13.73 -31.95
CA LYS A 247 -13.97 12.30 -31.71
C LYS A 247 -14.54 11.88 -30.36
N GLY A 248 -15.42 10.89 -30.37
CA GLY A 248 -15.96 10.26 -29.17
C GLY A 248 -15.01 9.24 -28.54
N PRO A 249 -15.43 8.62 -27.42
CA PRO A 249 -14.59 7.77 -26.56
C PRO A 249 -14.20 6.44 -27.22
N ARG A 250 -14.96 5.97 -28.22
CA ARG A 250 -14.63 4.78 -28.99
C ARG A 250 -13.73 5.14 -30.16
N SER A 251 -12.52 4.59 -30.17
CA SER A 251 -11.58 4.75 -31.26
C SER A 251 -11.68 3.60 -32.26
N TRP A 252 -11.27 3.85 -33.51
CA TRP A 252 -11.21 2.84 -34.56
C TRP A 252 -9.86 2.94 -35.26
N LYS A 253 -9.23 1.78 -35.49
CA LYS A 253 -7.94 1.68 -36.18
C LYS A 253 -8.00 0.59 -37.24
N PHE A 254 -7.42 0.86 -38.40
CA PHE A 254 -7.25 -0.14 -39.44
C PHE A 254 -6.01 -0.99 -39.15
N GLU A 255 -6.21 -2.29 -38.93
CA GLU A 255 -5.15 -3.27 -38.71
C GLU A 255 -4.79 -3.95 -40.03
N GLU A 256 -3.65 -3.58 -40.62
CA GLU A 256 -3.23 -4.06 -41.94
C GLU A 256 -3.04 -5.59 -41.98
N ALA A 257 -2.53 -6.18 -40.91
CA ALA A 257 -2.28 -7.62 -40.82
C ALA A 257 -3.56 -8.46 -40.93
N SER A 258 -4.67 -7.92 -40.43
CA SER A 258 -5.97 -8.59 -40.44
C SER A 258 -6.93 -8.01 -41.51
N ASN A 259 -6.56 -6.90 -42.16
CA ASN A 259 -7.38 -6.17 -43.12
C ASN A 259 -8.76 -5.84 -42.55
N GLU A 260 -8.77 -5.23 -41.35
CA GLU A 260 -9.97 -5.00 -40.55
C GLU A 260 -9.90 -3.67 -39.79
N PHE A 261 -11.03 -2.97 -39.65
CA PHE A 261 -11.16 -1.90 -38.67
C PHE A 261 -11.52 -2.51 -37.32
N VAL A 262 -10.67 -2.26 -36.32
CA VAL A 262 -10.79 -2.73 -34.93
C VAL A 262 -11.15 -1.53 -34.06
N HIS A 263 -12.06 -1.73 -33.11
CA HIS A 263 -12.49 -0.71 -32.16
C HIS A 263 -11.74 -0.86 -30.83
N GLU A 264 -11.58 0.24 -30.11
CA GLU A 264 -11.18 0.26 -28.70
C GLU A 264 -12.11 1.22 -27.94
N ASN A 265 -12.75 0.72 -26.88
CA ASN A 265 -13.54 1.55 -25.97
C ASN A 265 -12.62 2.26 -24.97
N HIS A 266 -13.02 3.45 -24.55
CA HIS A 266 -12.38 4.10 -23.41
C HIS A 266 -12.77 3.36 -22.12
N LEU A 267 -11.76 2.91 -21.37
CA LEU A 267 -11.91 2.07 -20.18
C LEU A 267 -12.36 2.84 -18.92
N TYR A 268 -12.44 4.16 -19.01
CA TYR A 268 -12.55 5.07 -17.86
C TYR A 268 -13.62 6.16 -18.06
N SER A 269 -14.19 6.28 -19.26
CA SER A 269 -15.16 7.33 -19.57
C SER A 269 -16.09 6.89 -20.69
N ASP A 270 -17.38 7.21 -20.57
CA ASP A 270 -18.36 7.12 -21.67
C ASP A 270 -18.40 8.39 -22.53
N PHE A 271 -17.55 9.38 -22.22
CA PHE A 271 -17.53 10.66 -22.90
C PHE A 271 -16.11 11.13 -23.24
N SER A 272 -15.99 11.79 -24.38
CA SER A 272 -14.83 12.63 -24.72
C SER A 272 -15.19 14.09 -24.46
N HIS A 273 -14.24 14.87 -23.97
CA HIS A 273 -14.50 16.26 -23.58
C HIS A 273 -13.77 17.28 -24.46
N TYR A 274 -14.37 18.47 -24.56
CA TYR A 274 -13.85 19.64 -25.28
C TYR A 274 -14.13 20.91 -24.46
N PHE A 275 -13.35 21.96 -24.72
CA PHE A 275 -13.44 23.24 -24.02
C PHE A 275 -13.72 24.38 -24.98
N LEU A 276 -14.69 25.24 -24.65
CA LEU A 276 -15.08 26.39 -25.45
C LEU A 276 -14.61 27.67 -24.79
N SER A 277 -14.13 28.61 -25.61
CA SER A 277 -13.85 29.98 -25.17
C SER A 277 -13.99 30.97 -26.32
N SER A 278 -14.49 32.17 -26.03
CA SER A 278 -14.48 33.33 -26.95
C SER A 278 -13.38 34.35 -26.64
N ASP A 279 -12.58 34.10 -25.61
CA ASP A 279 -11.65 35.10 -25.05
C ASP A 279 -10.22 34.91 -25.58
N MET A 280 -10.00 33.86 -26.38
CA MET A 280 -8.69 33.45 -26.88
C MET A 280 -8.34 34.02 -28.27
N GLY A 281 -9.15 34.93 -28.80
CA GLY A 281 -8.98 35.60 -30.10
C GLY A 281 -9.87 35.03 -31.21
N SER A 282 -9.63 35.43 -32.47
CA SER A 282 -10.48 35.07 -33.63
C SER A 282 -10.55 33.55 -33.88
N PRO A 283 -11.66 33.01 -34.41
CA PRO A 283 -11.86 31.58 -34.57
C PRO A 283 -10.86 30.95 -35.55
N THR A 284 -10.52 29.66 -35.34
CA THR A 284 -9.79 28.86 -36.34
C THR A 284 -10.80 28.26 -37.31
N LEU A 285 -10.86 28.77 -38.53
CA LEU A 285 -11.80 28.29 -39.55
C LEU A 285 -11.20 27.14 -40.36
N ILE A 286 -12.05 26.17 -40.73
CA ILE A 286 -11.69 25.08 -41.66
C ILE A 286 -11.18 25.68 -42.97
N GLN A 287 -9.97 25.29 -43.36
CA GLN A 287 -9.31 25.77 -44.58
C GLN A 287 -9.70 24.91 -45.78
N SER A 288 -9.83 25.54 -46.95
CA SER A 288 -10.06 24.81 -48.20
C SER A 288 -8.80 24.10 -48.69
N ALA A 289 -8.95 22.88 -49.19
CA ALA A 289 -7.91 22.11 -49.84
C ALA A 289 -8.33 21.73 -51.27
N ALA A 290 -7.42 21.92 -52.23
CA ALA A 290 -7.69 21.66 -53.63
C ALA A 290 -7.77 20.14 -53.90
N SER A 291 -8.73 19.73 -54.72
CA SER A 291 -8.73 18.40 -55.34
C SER A 291 -7.56 18.26 -56.31
N LEU A 292 -6.95 17.08 -56.37
CA LEU A 292 -5.97 16.74 -57.39
C LEU A 292 -6.60 16.76 -58.79
N SER A 293 -5.79 17.05 -59.81
CA SER A 293 -6.24 17.18 -61.21
C SER A 293 -6.32 15.85 -61.98
N SER A 294 -5.66 14.79 -61.50
CA SER A 294 -5.66 13.47 -62.15
C SER A 294 -5.78 12.33 -61.14
N SER A 295 -6.45 11.26 -61.55
CA SER A 295 -6.69 10.04 -60.77
C SER A 295 -6.25 8.80 -61.55
N ASN A 296 -5.82 7.76 -60.84
CA ASN A 296 -5.56 6.43 -61.40
C ASN A 296 -6.46 5.34 -60.79
N ILE A 297 -7.23 5.66 -59.73
CA ILE A 297 -8.22 4.79 -59.11
C ILE A 297 -9.56 5.50 -59.06
N ASN A 298 -10.65 4.81 -59.40
CA ASN A 298 -12.01 5.31 -59.24
C ASN A 298 -12.68 4.63 -58.04
N VAL A 299 -13.23 5.42 -57.13
CA VAL A 299 -13.83 4.96 -55.89
C VAL A 299 -15.33 5.23 -55.90
N THR A 300 -16.10 4.15 -55.84
CA THR A 300 -17.57 4.14 -55.79
C THR A 300 -18.11 3.35 -54.61
N GLY A 301 -17.25 2.82 -53.75
CA GLY A 301 -17.60 2.13 -52.51
C GLY A 301 -16.53 2.33 -51.43
N PHE A 302 -16.83 1.96 -50.18
CA PHE A 302 -16.03 2.36 -49.03
C PHE A 302 -16.14 1.43 -47.79
N ASP A 303 -15.11 1.54 -46.93
CA ASP A 303 -14.96 1.31 -45.48
C ASP A 303 -16.18 1.58 -44.64
N ASP A 304 -16.95 0.58 -44.19
CA ASP A 304 -17.83 0.83 -43.05
C ASP A 304 -17.75 -0.26 -41.99
N TYR A 305 -18.04 0.13 -40.76
CA TYR A 305 -17.92 -0.75 -39.60
C TYR A 305 -18.99 -0.44 -38.55
N ALA A 306 -19.33 -1.45 -37.76
CA ALA A 306 -20.21 -1.34 -36.61
C ALA A 306 -19.83 -2.38 -35.57
N VAL A 307 -20.10 -2.11 -34.30
CA VAL A 307 -19.84 -3.03 -33.21
C VAL A 307 -20.94 -2.98 -32.16
N PHE A 308 -21.27 -4.15 -31.62
CA PHE A 308 -21.93 -4.29 -30.34
C PHE A 308 -20.88 -4.67 -29.30
N ASP A 309 -20.69 -3.81 -28.30
CA ASP A 309 -19.71 -3.94 -27.23
C ASP A 309 -20.20 -3.04 -26.07
N GLN A 310 -20.46 -3.66 -24.91
CA GLN A 310 -21.03 -3.03 -23.72
C GLN A 310 -20.29 -3.55 -22.47
N ASP A 311 -20.02 -2.64 -21.53
CA ASP A 311 -19.25 -2.93 -20.33
C ASP A 311 -20.17 -3.24 -19.14
N ASP A 312 -20.79 -4.44 -19.11
CA ASP A 312 -21.78 -4.76 -18.05
C ASP A 312 -21.16 -5.49 -16.84
N THR A 313 -20.29 -6.48 -17.09
CA THR A 313 -19.79 -7.42 -16.08
C THR A 313 -18.28 -7.61 -16.17
N ASN A 314 -17.60 -7.43 -15.03
CA ASN A 314 -16.23 -7.88 -14.83
C ASN A 314 -16.25 -9.20 -14.01
N LEU A 315 -15.69 -10.29 -14.56
CA LEU A 315 -15.88 -11.63 -13.98
C LEU A 315 -15.10 -11.90 -12.69
N LEU A 316 -13.94 -11.25 -12.53
CA LEU A 316 -13.06 -11.44 -11.37
C LEU A 316 -13.08 -10.26 -10.41
N GLU A 317 -13.81 -9.19 -10.75
CA GLU A 317 -13.70 -7.90 -10.05
C GLU A 317 -12.23 -7.44 -10.05
N SER A 318 -11.54 -7.67 -11.17
CA SER A 318 -10.12 -7.48 -11.36
C SER A 318 -9.77 -7.46 -12.85
N GLY A 319 -8.76 -6.67 -13.22
CA GLY A 319 -8.39 -6.49 -14.61
C GLY A 319 -9.42 -5.66 -15.38
N ARG A 320 -9.11 -5.38 -16.65
CA ARG A 320 -9.86 -4.41 -17.47
C ARG A 320 -10.81 -5.01 -18.52
N LEU A 321 -11.05 -6.32 -18.50
CA LEU A 321 -12.02 -6.97 -19.39
C LEU A 321 -13.44 -6.85 -18.83
N TRP A 322 -14.29 -6.17 -19.58
CA TRP A 322 -15.73 -6.10 -19.34
C TRP A 322 -16.48 -6.87 -20.41
N LEU A 323 -17.59 -7.48 -20.01
CA LEU A 323 -18.38 -8.37 -20.85
C LEU A 323 -19.86 -8.01 -20.76
N ALA A 324 -20.60 -8.29 -21.83
CA ALA A 324 -22.03 -8.13 -21.95
C ALA A 324 -22.73 -9.49 -22.12
N ASN A 325 -24.07 -9.46 -22.06
CA ASN A 325 -24.97 -10.56 -22.40
C ASN A 325 -24.56 -11.91 -21.78
N THR A 326 -24.90 -12.13 -20.51
CA THR A 326 -24.68 -13.44 -19.87
C THR A 326 -25.56 -14.52 -20.53
N PHE A 327 -24.91 -15.52 -21.12
CA PHE A 327 -25.50 -16.74 -21.66
C PHE A 327 -25.60 -17.81 -20.56
N ASP A 328 -26.72 -17.83 -19.85
CA ASP A 328 -26.99 -18.79 -18.76
C ASP A 328 -28.39 -19.39 -18.89
N VAL A 329 -29.42 -18.67 -18.41
CA VAL A 329 -30.84 -19.02 -18.61
C VAL A 329 -31.25 -18.69 -20.05
N THR A 330 -30.89 -17.50 -20.51
CA THR A 330 -31.01 -17.10 -21.91
C THR A 330 -29.74 -17.54 -22.63
N THR A 331 -29.85 -18.45 -23.61
CA THR A 331 -28.71 -18.97 -24.37
C THR A 331 -28.65 -18.45 -25.82
N ASN A 332 -29.61 -17.63 -26.23
CA ASN A 332 -29.64 -16.98 -27.54
C ASN A 332 -29.74 -15.47 -27.34
N TYR A 333 -28.82 -14.72 -27.96
CA TYR A 333 -28.92 -13.28 -28.11
C TYR A 333 -28.83 -12.89 -29.58
N SER A 334 -29.36 -11.72 -29.88
CA SER A 334 -29.81 -11.34 -31.20
C SER A 334 -29.52 -9.86 -31.43
N PHE A 335 -28.64 -9.57 -32.40
CA PHE A 335 -28.07 -8.24 -32.64
C PHE A 335 -28.45 -7.75 -34.03
N ASN A 336 -28.93 -6.51 -34.11
CA ASN A 336 -29.33 -5.90 -35.37
C ASN A 336 -28.20 -5.02 -35.91
N PHE A 337 -27.84 -5.22 -37.18
CA PHE A 337 -26.88 -4.39 -37.89
C PHE A 337 -27.55 -3.74 -39.11
N SER A 338 -27.17 -2.49 -39.38
CA SER A 338 -27.65 -1.72 -40.50
C SER A 338 -26.50 -1.04 -41.23
N PHE A 339 -26.35 -1.33 -42.51
CA PHE A 339 -25.35 -0.71 -43.40
C PHE A 339 -26.06 -0.18 -44.66
N PRO A 340 -26.59 1.07 -44.64
CA PRO A 340 -27.39 1.60 -45.75
C PRO A 340 -26.60 1.61 -47.08
N ASN A 341 -27.22 1.25 -48.21
CA ASN A 341 -26.51 1.11 -49.49
C ASN A 341 -25.37 0.08 -49.46
N LEU A 342 -25.52 -0.97 -48.66
CA LEU A 342 -24.60 -2.10 -48.65
C LEU A 342 -24.32 -2.59 -50.08
N LYS A 343 -23.05 -2.87 -50.39
CA LYS A 343 -22.65 -3.42 -51.68
C LYS A 343 -22.92 -4.92 -51.71
N THR A 344 -24.15 -5.27 -52.05
CA THR A 344 -24.65 -6.66 -52.11
C THR A 344 -23.76 -7.53 -53.00
N GLY A 345 -23.39 -8.72 -52.52
CA GLY A 345 -22.50 -9.65 -53.22
C GLY A 345 -21.03 -9.59 -52.77
N GLU A 346 -20.63 -8.58 -52.00
CA GLU A 346 -19.36 -8.63 -51.25
C GLU A 346 -19.59 -9.26 -49.86
N PRO A 347 -18.67 -10.12 -49.37
CA PRO A 347 -18.80 -10.70 -48.04
C PRO A 347 -18.51 -9.67 -46.94
N LEU A 348 -19.17 -9.86 -45.80
CA LEU A 348 -18.84 -9.19 -44.55
C LEU A 348 -17.67 -9.86 -43.86
N LEU A 349 -16.95 -9.06 -43.08
CA LEU A 349 -15.97 -9.53 -42.12
C LEU A 349 -16.59 -9.36 -40.73
N ILE A 350 -16.93 -10.49 -40.09
CA ILE A 350 -17.54 -10.52 -38.77
C ILE A 350 -16.52 -11.09 -37.79
N SER A 351 -16.22 -10.33 -36.74
CA SER A 351 -15.31 -10.74 -35.66
C SER A 351 -16.06 -10.74 -34.34
N THR A 352 -15.91 -11.80 -33.56
CA THR A 352 -16.53 -11.89 -32.24
C THR A 352 -15.56 -12.49 -31.24
N ASN A 353 -15.56 -11.94 -30.04
CA ASN A 353 -14.80 -12.43 -28.89
C ASN A 353 -15.79 -12.89 -27.82
N LEU A 354 -15.69 -14.16 -27.46
CA LEU A 354 -16.63 -14.84 -26.57
C LEU A 354 -15.87 -15.49 -25.43
N VAL A 355 -16.48 -15.47 -24.25
CA VAL A 355 -15.92 -16.02 -23.02
C VAL A 355 -16.86 -17.10 -22.50
N ALA A 356 -16.33 -18.22 -22.00
CA ALA A 356 -17.15 -19.23 -21.32
C ALA A 356 -16.42 -19.87 -20.13
N ARG A 357 -17.20 -20.19 -19.10
CA ARG A 357 -16.80 -20.98 -17.93
C ARG A 357 -17.53 -22.31 -17.96
N SER A 358 -16.78 -23.40 -18.15
CA SER A 358 -17.32 -24.76 -18.18
C SER A 358 -16.23 -25.81 -17.92
N SER A 359 -16.58 -26.92 -17.25
CA SER A 359 -15.67 -28.05 -16.99
C SER A 359 -15.44 -28.95 -18.22
N SER A 360 -16.16 -28.71 -19.31
CA SER A 360 -16.02 -29.39 -20.60
C SER A 360 -16.13 -28.36 -21.71
N ALA A 361 -15.49 -28.62 -22.85
CA ALA A 361 -15.51 -27.72 -23.99
C ALA A 361 -16.97 -27.37 -24.37
N THR A 362 -17.20 -26.11 -24.72
CA THR A 362 -18.51 -25.59 -25.13
C THR A 362 -18.40 -24.91 -26.47
N LYS A 363 -19.54 -24.56 -27.06
CA LYS A 363 -19.57 -24.00 -28.40
C LYS A 363 -20.57 -22.86 -28.48
N PHE A 364 -20.19 -21.81 -29.20
CA PHE A 364 -21.13 -20.81 -29.68
C PHE A 364 -21.32 -20.96 -31.17
N SER A 365 -22.56 -20.86 -31.63
CA SER A 365 -22.91 -20.82 -33.05
C SER A 365 -23.32 -19.41 -33.43
N LEU A 366 -22.69 -18.84 -34.44
CA LEU A 366 -23.07 -17.54 -35.02
C LEU A 366 -23.99 -17.78 -36.21
N LEU A 367 -25.18 -17.19 -36.19
CA LEU A 367 -26.23 -17.40 -37.20
C LEU A 367 -26.76 -16.09 -37.79
N SER A 368 -27.30 -16.18 -39.00
CA SER A 368 -28.21 -15.17 -39.55
C SER A 368 -29.50 -15.83 -40.01
N GLY A 369 -30.61 -15.58 -39.30
CA GLY A 369 -31.83 -16.37 -39.45
C GLY A 369 -31.56 -17.84 -39.08
N THR A 370 -31.83 -18.76 -40.01
CA THR A 370 -31.52 -20.20 -39.86
C THR A 370 -30.17 -20.61 -40.47
N ASN A 371 -29.42 -19.66 -41.07
CA ASN A 371 -28.15 -19.95 -41.73
C ASN A 371 -26.99 -19.87 -40.73
N LEU A 372 -26.23 -20.97 -40.58
CA LEU A 372 -25.03 -21.02 -39.76
C LEU A 372 -23.87 -20.32 -40.48
N ILE A 373 -23.31 -19.28 -39.85
CA ILE A 373 -22.11 -18.59 -40.33
C ILE A 373 -20.86 -19.37 -39.90
N GLY A 374 -20.86 -19.86 -38.66
CA GLY A 374 -19.85 -20.78 -38.16
C GLY A 374 -19.89 -20.93 -36.65
N ASP A 375 -19.06 -21.85 -36.17
CA ASP A 375 -18.95 -22.20 -34.76
C ASP A 375 -17.65 -21.67 -34.15
N ILE A 376 -17.72 -21.36 -32.86
CA ILE A 376 -16.60 -20.95 -32.01
C ILE A 376 -16.54 -21.94 -30.84
N GLU A 377 -15.52 -22.79 -30.83
CA GLU A 377 -15.26 -23.70 -29.72
C GLU A 377 -14.52 -22.96 -28.61
N ILE A 378 -15.01 -23.10 -27.37
CA ILE A 378 -14.36 -22.57 -26.17
C ILE A 378 -13.84 -23.75 -25.35
N PRO A 379 -12.52 -23.80 -25.06
CA PRO A 379 -11.93 -24.83 -24.21
C PRO A 379 -12.55 -24.89 -22.81
N SER A 380 -12.46 -26.07 -22.18
CA SER A 380 -12.83 -26.23 -20.76
C SER A 380 -11.83 -25.54 -19.84
N VAL A 381 -12.31 -25.08 -18.69
CA VAL A 381 -11.49 -24.63 -17.56
C VAL A 381 -11.70 -25.54 -16.36
N ASN A 382 -10.76 -25.54 -15.40
CA ASN A 382 -10.96 -26.21 -14.13
C ASN A 382 -11.89 -25.38 -13.23
N THR A 383 -13.19 -25.68 -13.26
CA THR A 383 -14.20 -24.95 -12.47
C THR A 383 -14.16 -25.22 -10.97
N GLY A 384 -13.44 -26.26 -10.54
CA GLY A 384 -13.29 -26.62 -9.12
C GLY A 384 -12.08 -25.98 -8.45
N SER A 385 -11.25 -25.27 -9.20
CA SER A 385 -10.08 -24.55 -8.70
C SER A 385 -10.34 -23.04 -8.70
N TYR A 386 -10.05 -22.38 -7.58
CA TYR A 386 -10.11 -20.92 -7.47
C TYR A 386 -8.94 -20.21 -8.16
N THR A 387 -7.80 -20.89 -8.36
CA THR A 387 -6.58 -20.27 -8.94
C THR A 387 -6.41 -20.54 -10.43
N ALA A 388 -7.14 -21.52 -10.96
CA ALA A 388 -7.18 -21.77 -12.39
C ALA A 388 -7.84 -20.59 -13.11
N ASN A 389 -7.60 -20.50 -14.43
CA ASN A 389 -8.32 -19.55 -15.27
C ASN A 389 -9.83 -19.67 -15.03
N TYR A 390 -10.45 -18.58 -14.63
CA TYR A 390 -11.86 -18.52 -14.27
C TYR A 390 -12.76 -18.82 -15.46
N ALA A 391 -12.37 -18.37 -16.65
CA ALA A 391 -13.04 -18.65 -17.91
C ALA A 391 -12.02 -18.74 -19.04
N SER A 392 -12.40 -19.39 -20.13
CA SER A 392 -11.66 -19.38 -21.39
C SER A 392 -12.26 -18.35 -22.34
N VAL A 393 -11.40 -17.74 -23.16
CA VAL A 393 -11.79 -16.78 -24.19
C VAL A 393 -11.39 -17.30 -25.56
N ALA A 394 -12.22 -17.05 -26.57
CA ALA A 394 -11.84 -17.24 -27.96
C ALA A 394 -12.32 -16.07 -28.82
N GLU A 395 -11.44 -15.59 -29.69
CA GLU A 395 -11.79 -14.68 -30.76
C GLU A 395 -11.87 -15.44 -32.08
N LYS A 396 -12.94 -15.20 -32.84
CA LYS A 396 -13.11 -15.80 -34.16
C LYS A 396 -13.53 -14.76 -35.18
N LYS A 397 -12.98 -14.90 -36.38
CA LYS A 397 -13.24 -14.08 -37.56
C LYS A 397 -13.86 -14.91 -38.67
N PHE A 398 -14.93 -14.39 -39.27
CA PHE A 398 -15.68 -14.98 -40.37
C PHE A 398 -15.67 -14.03 -41.57
N ILE A 399 -15.27 -14.51 -42.74
CA ILE A 399 -15.03 -13.68 -43.94
C ILE A 399 -15.87 -14.05 -45.17
N ASN A 400 -16.75 -15.05 -45.06
CA ASN A 400 -17.47 -15.62 -46.19
C ASN A 400 -18.99 -15.33 -46.18
N PHE A 401 -19.49 -14.64 -45.16
CA PHE A 401 -20.93 -14.37 -45.05
C PHE A 401 -21.33 -13.21 -45.95
N ILE A 402 -22.26 -13.46 -46.88
CA ILE A 402 -22.84 -12.43 -47.75
C ILE A 402 -24.28 -12.17 -47.27
N PRO A 403 -24.59 -10.98 -46.72
CA PRO A 403 -25.92 -10.64 -46.24
C PRO A 403 -26.89 -10.43 -47.41
N SER A 404 -28.15 -10.80 -47.20
CA SER A 404 -29.22 -10.67 -48.19
C SER A 404 -29.80 -9.25 -48.30
N SER A 405 -29.53 -8.38 -47.32
CA SER A 405 -30.10 -7.03 -47.22
C SER A 405 -29.18 -6.11 -46.42
N ALA A 406 -29.36 -4.78 -46.57
CA ALA A 406 -28.65 -3.76 -45.81
C ALA A 406 -28.94 -3.81 -44.29
N ASN A 407 -30.12 -4.30 -43.91
CA ASN A 407 -30.48 -4.60 -42.53
C ASN A 407 -30.45 -6.11 -42.35
N PHE A 408 -29.66 -6.59 -41.41
CA PHE A 408 -29.61 -8.01 -41.10
C PHE A 408 -29.42 -8.21 -39.60
N LYS A 409 -29.80 -9.42 -39.17
CA LYS A 409 -29.72 -9.84 -37.79
C LYS A 409 -28.67 -10.93 -37.67
N LEU A 410 -27.78 -10.78 -36.70
CA LEU A 410 -26.85 -11.81 -36.27
C LEU A 410 -27.32 -12.34 -34.93
N SER A 411 -27.39 -13.65 -34.77
CA SER A 411 -27.72 -14.30 -33.50
C SER A 411 -26.55 -15.16 -33.05
N ILE A 412 -26.31 -15.17 -31.74
CA ILE A 412 -25.30 -16.04 -31.12
C ILE A 412 -26.06 -17.01 -30.23
N ASP A 413 -25.88 -18.30 -30.50
CA ASP A 413 -26.46 -19.41 -29.73
C ASP A 413 -25.37 -20.10 -28.92
N TYR A 414 -25.56 -20.24 -27.62
CA TYR A 414 -24.63 -20.93 -26.72
C TYR A 414 -25.09 -22.36 -26.46
N GLU A 415 -24.27 -23.32 -26.89
CA GLU A 415 -24.44 -24.74 -26.60
C GLU A 415 -23.71 -25.09 -25.29
N LYS A 416 -24.48 -25.11 -24.21
CA LYS A 416 -24.01 -25.50 -22.87
C LYS A 416 -23.65 -26.99 -22.85
N SER A 417 -22.50 -27.33 -22.27
CA SER A 417 -22.16 -28.74 -21.99
C SER A 417 -22.72 -29.23 -20.66
N SER A 418 -23.15 -28.32 -19.77
CA SER A 418 -23.85 -28.63 -18.52
C SER A 418 -24.73 -27.46 -18.05
N PRO A 419 -25.68 -27.67 -17.11
CA PRO A 419 -26.47 -26.57 -16.55
C PRO A 419 -25.66 -25.47 -15.87
N SER A 420 -24.48 -25.78 -15.31
CA SER A 420 -23.59 -24.80 -14.66
C SER A 420 -22.68 -24.06 -15.63
N SER A 421 -22.62 -24.46 -16.90
CA SER A 421 -21.85 -23.76 -17.93
C SER A 421 -22.44 -22.38 -18.21
N LYS A 422 -21.60 -21.36 -18.29
CA LYS A 422 -22.00 -19.98 -18.59
C LYS A 422 -21.13 -19.40 -19.69
N GLY A 423 -21.73 -18.55 -20.50
CA GLY A 423 -21.08 -17.82 -21.59
C GLY A 423 -21.29 -16.31 -21.48
N TRP A 424 -20.45 -15.52 -22.15
CA TRP A 424 -20.54 -14.06 -22.21
C TRP A 424 -20.01 -13.55 -23.54
N LEU A 425 -20.52 -12.39 -23.98
CA LEU A 425 -20.04 -11.68 -25.16
C LEU A 425 -19.11 -10.56 -24.72
N ASN A 426 -17.90 -10.52 -25.25
CA ASN A 426 -17.06 -9.33 -25.17
C ASN A 426 -17.52 -8.34 -26.25
N PHE A 427 -17.35 -8.72 -27.53
CA PHE A 427 -17.85 -7.90 -28.64
C PHE A 427 -18.33 -8.73 -29.82
N LEU A 428 -19.19 -8.12 -30.63
CA LEU A 428 -19.57 -8.55 -31.98
C LEU A 428 -19.38 -7.39 -32.96
N ARG A 429 -18.35 -7.49 -33.79
CA ARG A 429 -17.91 -6.46 -34.75
C ARG A 429 -18.17 -6.89 -36.18
N VAL A 430 -18.63 -5.96 -37.01
CA VAL A 430 -18.90 -6.17 -38.43
C VAL A 430 -18.22 -5.09 -39.26
N ASN A 431 -17.39 -5.52 -40.20
CA ASN A 431 -16.78 -4.70 -41.23
C ASN A 431 -17.47 -5.01 -42.57
N ALA A 432 -17.88 -3.97 -43.29
CA ALA A 432 -18.74 -4.06 -44.47
C ALA A 432 -18.23 -3.19 -45.62
N ARG A 433 -18.74 -3.48 -46.82
CA ARG A 433 -18.57 -2.65 -48.00
C ARG A 433 -19.88 -1.95 -48.34
N ARG A 434 -19.86 -0.63 -48.45
CA ARG A 434 -21.03 0.16 -48.88
C ARG A 434 -20.75 0.84 -50.21
N ASN A 435 -21.78 1.04 -51.02
CA ASN A 435 -21.72 1.96 -52.15
C ASN A 435 -21.62 3.38 -51.63
N LEU A 436 -20.82 4.22 -52.27
CA LEU A 436 -20.57 5.61 -51.89
C LEU A 436 -21.77 6.49 -52.28
N VAL A 437 -22.86 6.33 -51.54
CA VAL A 437 -24.14 7.03 -51.71
C VAL A 437 -24.45 7.74 -50.40
N PHE A 438 -24.54 9.06 -50.45
CA PHE A 438 -24.78 9.90 -49.29
C PHE A 438 -26.16 9.61 -48.68
N THR A 439 -26.19 9.45 -47.36
CA THR A 439 -27.39 9.15 -46.57
C THR A 439 -27.45 10.05 -45.35
N ASN A 440 -28.66 10.40 -44.92
CA ASN A 440 -28.90 11.30 -43.78
C ASN A 440 -28.26 12.68 -43.97
N ASN A 441 -27.75 13.30 -42.90
CA ASN A 441 -27.19 14.66 -42.88
C ASN A 441 -25.65 14.68 -42.85
N GLN A 442 -25.03 13.59 -42.37
CA GLN A 442 -23.60 13.40 -42.36
C GLN A 442 -23.26 11.91 -42.57
N MET A 443 -22.12 11.64 -43.18
CA MET A 443 -21.64 10.29 -43.45
C MET A 443 -20.11 10.27 -43.52
N ALA A 444 -19.48 9.58 -42.59
CA ALA A 444 -18.05 9.29 -42.66
C ALA A 444 -17.77 8.20 -43.71
N PHE A 445 -16.65 8.28 -44.42
CA PHE A 445 -16.21 7.28 -45.39
C PHE A 445 -14.69 7.25 -45.53
N ARG A 446 -14.16 6.05 -45.81
CA ARG A 446 -12.74 5.75 -46.03
C ARG A 446 -12.62 4.51 -46.92
N ASP A 447 -11.52 4.30 -47.64
CA ASP A 447 -11.39 3.10 -48.51
C ASP A 447 -9.99 2.47 -48.44
N SER A 448 -9.86 1.42 -47.64
CA SER A 448 -8.66 0.60 -47.48
C SER A 448 -8.15 0.01 -48.81
N LYS A 449 -9.04 -0.23 -49.78
CA LYS A 449 -8.66 -0.76 -51.12
C LYS A 449 -7.91 0.25 -51.98
N THR A 450 -7.85 1.52 -51.59
CA THR A 450 -7.16 2.57 -52.35
C THR A 450 -5.73 2.81 -51.92
N ILE A 451 -5.33 2.28 -50.75
CA ILE A 451 -4.02 2.57 -50.15
C ILE A 451 -2.89 2.03 -51.04
N GLY A 452 -1.92 2.88 -51.35
CA GLY A 452 -0.70 2.49 -52.03
C GLY A 452 0.13 3.69 -52.48
N VAL A 453 1.46 3.53 -52.43
CA VAL A 453 2.39 4.59 -52.83
C VAL A 453 2.12 5.01 -54.28
N GLY A 454 1.83 6.29 -54.50
CA GLY A 454 1.52 6.86 -55.82
C GLY A 454 0.05 6.75 -56.25
N ASN A 455 -0.81 6.15 -55.43
CA ASN A 455 -2.25 6.07 -55.71
C ASN A 455 -2.92 7.44 -55.56
N LYS A 456 -3.81 7.75 -56.52
CA LYS A 456 -4.64 8.95 -56.56
C LYS A 456 -6.08 8.53 -56.83
N ALA A 457 -6.90 8.57 -55.78
CA ALA A 457 -8.25 8.05 -55.77
C ALA A 457 -9.26 9.16 -56.08
N LYS A 458 -10.09 8.94 -57.10
CA LYS A 458 -11.26 9.78 -57.41
C LYS A 458 -12.50 9.22 -56.74
N PHE A 459 -12.96 9.89 -55.69
CA PHE A 459 -14.19 9.55 -54.99
C PHE A 459 -15.38 10.16 -55.70
N THR A 460 -16.42 9.34 -55.94
CA THR A 460 -17.67 9.76 -56.59
C THR A 460 -18.85 9.45 -55.67
N LEU A 461 -19.31 10.47 -54.93
CA LEU A 461 -20.38 10.37 -53.96
C LEU A 461 -21.73 10.70 -54.62
N GLN A 462 -22.64 9.74 -54.63
CA GLN A 462 -23.99 9.89 -55.20
C GLN A 462 -24.99 10.42 -54.15
N ASN A 463 -26.17 10.85 -54.60
CA ASN A 463 -27.26 11.36 -53.76
C ASN A 463 -26.86 12.61 -52.95
N THR A 464 -26.16 13.53 -53.60
CA THR A 464 -25.66 14.79 -53.01
C THR A 464 -26.35 15.99 -53.62
N ASN A 465 -26.25 17.15 -52.98
CA ASN A 465 -26.75 18.43 -53.49
C ASN A 465 -25.61 19.45 -53.62
N ASP A 466 -25.91 20.67 -54.09
CA ASP A 466 -24.94 21.75 -54.25
C ASP A 466 -24.43 22.33 -52.91
N LYS A 467 -25.01 21.93 -51.78
CA LYS A 467 -24.61 22.31 -50.42
C LYS A 467 -23.76 21.26 -49.72
N THR A 468 -23.66 20.06 -50.27
CA THR A 468 -22.92 18.95 -49.66
C THR A 468 -21.43 19.29 -49.63
N GLN A 469 -20.86 19.30 -48.43
CA GLN A 469 -19.45 19.53 -48.18
C GLN A 469 -18.72 18.21 -47.92
N ILE A 470 -17.45 18.14 -48.33
CA ILE A 470 -16.56 17.02 -48.04
C ILE A 470 -15.42 17.53 -47.17
N TRP A 471 -15.31 17.00 -45.96
CA TRP A 471 -14.25 17.33 -45.03
C TRP A 471 -13.25 16.17 -44.98
N ASP A 472 -11.95 16.46 -45.11
CA ASP A 472 -10.87 15.54 -44.74
C ASP A 472 -10.63 15.66 -43.24
N VAL A 473 -10.93 14.58 -42.52
CA VAL A 473 -10.82 14.46 -41.07
C VAL A 473 -9.72 13.49 -40.65
N THR A 474 -8.83 13.10 -41.58
CA THR A 474 -7.69 12.20 -41.32
C THR A 474 -6.84 12.70 -40.14
N SER A 475 -6.73 14.03 -39.99
CA SER A 475 -6.16 14.69 -38.81
C SER A 475 -7.24 15.54 -38.14
N PRO A 476 -7.89 15.06 -37.07
CA PRO A 476 -9.04 15.73 -36.45
C PRO A 476 -8.76 17.17 -35.98
N GLN A 477 -7.52 17.46 -35.61
CA GLN A 477 -7.10 18.80 -35.16
C GLN A 477 -6.91 19.79 -36.32
N SER A 478 -6.85 19.31 -37.57
CA SER A 478 -6.61 20.11 -38.77
C SER A 478 -7.55 19.68 -39.90
N VAL A 479 -8.85 19.71 -39.64
CA VAL A 479 -9.89 19.42 -40.65
C VAL A 479 -9.76 20.36 -41.85
N LYS A 480 -9.93 19.82 -43.05
CA LYS A 480 -9.87 20.57 -44.32
C LYS A 480 -11.13 20.38 -45.14
N LEU A 481 -11.63 21.45 -45.73
CA LEU A 481 -12.76 21.42 -46.67
C LEU A 481 -12.23 21.11 -48.08
N ILE A 482 -12.57 19.95 -48.65
CA ILE A 482 -12.12 19.56 -49.99
C ILE A 482 -12.95 20.27 -51.05
N SER A 483 -12.28 20.94 -51.99
CA SER A 483 -12.92 21.49 -53.19
C SER A 483 -13.42 20.36 -54.09
N ALA A 484 -14.72 20.09 -54.07
CA ALA A 484 -15.36 19.03 -54.83
C ALA A 484 -16.24 19.58 -55.97
N ASN A 485 -16.40 18.79 -57.03
CA ASN A 485 -17.23 19.14 -58.18
C ASN A 485 -18.61 18.48 -58.06
N TYR A 486 -19.64 19.30 -57.89
CA TYR A 486 -21.04 18.86 -57.95
C TYR A 486 -21.57 18.88 -59.39
N ASN A 487 -22.19 17.78 -59.83
CA ASN A 487 -22.88 17.66 -61.10
C ASN A 487 -24.02 16.63 -60.97
N ASN A 488 -25.26 17.06 -61.25
CA ASN A 488 -26.45 16.20 -61.32
C ASN A 488 -26.52 15.12 -60.21
N ASN A 489 -26.77 15.53 -58.97
CA ASN A 489 -26.92 14.66 -57.80
C ASN A 489 -25.64 13.90 -57.37
N THR A 490 -24.48 14.25 -57.93
CA THR A 490 -23.20 13.58 -57.65
C THR A 490 -22.11 14.61 -57.33
N THR A 491 -21.34 14.36 -56.28
CA THR A 491 -20.18 15.16 -55.88
C THR A 491 -18.92 14.32 -56.06
N SER A 492 -17.89 14.87 -56.70
CA SER A 492 -16.63 14.14 -56.93
C SER A 492 -15.39 14.97 -56.65
N PHE A 493 -14.36 14.32 -56.11
CA PHE A 493 -13.05 14.90 -55.83
C PHE A 493 -11.96 13.84 -55.98
N THR A 494 -10.72 14.28 -56.16
CA THR A 494 -9.54 13.40 -56.23
C THR A 494 -8.56 13.74 -55.12
N ALA A 495 -8.10 12.73 -54.39
CA ALA A 495 -7.14 12.86 -53.31
C ALA A 495 -6.00 11.84 -53.43
N ASP A 496 -4.88 12.09 -52.74
CA ASP A 496 -3.82 11.08 -52.62
C ASP A 496 -4.30 9.93 -51.71
N ALA A 497 -3.86 8.73 -52.02
CA ALA A 497 -4.17 7.51 -51.27
C ALA A 497 -2.88 6.78 -50.88
N ASN A 498 -1.82 7.52 -50.52
CA ASN A 498 -0.57 6.93 -50.04
C ASN A 498 -0.74 6.28 -48.65
N SER A 499 -1.67 6.81 -47.86
CA SER A 499 -2.13 6.29 -46.57
C SER A 499 -3.65 6.22 -46.59
N LEU A 500 -4.24 5.51 -45.62
CA LEU A 500 -5.67 5.61 -45.39
C LEU A 500 -6.03 7.07 -45.06
N LYS A 501 -7.09 7.56 -45.70
CA LYS A 501 -7.69 8.86 -45.45
C LYS A 501 -9.10 8.66 -44.92
N GLU A 502 -9.52 9.52 -44.01
CA GLU A 502 -10.89 9.54 -43.51
C GLU A 502 -11.56 10.86 -43.88
N TYR A 503 -12.76 10.74 -44.45
CA TYR A 503 -13.56 11.88 -44.90
C TYR A 503 -14.93 11.85 -44.24
N VAL A 504 -15.54 13.03 -44.10
CA VAL A 504 -16.96 13.17 -43.75
C VAL A 504 -17.65 14.00 -44.82
N ALA A 505 -18.70 13.43 -45.42
CA ALA A 505 -19.66 14.20 -46.20
C ALA A 505 -20.72 14.76 -45.25
N CYS A 506 -21.07 16.04 -45.37
CA CYS A 506 -22.14 16.65 -44.58
C CYS A 506 -22.88 17.74 -45.35
N ASP A 507 -24.18 17.90 -45.06
CA ASP A 507 -24.97 19.06 -45.50
C ASP A 507 -25.09 20.02 -44.30
N PRO A 508 -24.51 21.23 -44.36
CA PRO A 508 -24.58 22.19 -43.25
C PRO A 508 -26.00 22.52 -42.77
N ASN A 509 -27.02 22.36 -43.63
CA ASN A 509 -28.42 22.60 -43.28
C ASN A 509 -29.10 21.39 -42.61
N GLY A 510 -28.40 20.26 -42.52
CA GLY A 510 -28.92 19.05 -41.91
C GLY A 510 -28.99 19.12 -40.38
N ASN A 511 -29.54 18.05 -39.78
CA ASN A 511 -29.53 17.85 -38.33
C ASN A 511 -28.25 17.11 -37.90
N PHE A 512 -27.61 17.64 -36.86
CA PHE A 512 -26.39 17.12 -36.25
C PHE A 512 -26.63 16.90 -34.75
N PRO A 513 -25.86 16.00 -34.10
CA PRO A 513 -25.85 15.92 -32.65
C PRO A 513 -25.38 17.25 -32.02
N ALA A 514 -25.91 17.53 -30.83
CA ALA A 514 -25.47 18.62 -29.98
C ALA A 514 -24.65 18.06 -28.82
N PRO A 515 -23.60 18.75 -28.37
CA PRO A 515 -22.81 18.29 -27.23
C PRO A 515 -23.57 18.49 -25.91
N ILE A 516 -23.19 17.72 -24.89
CA ILE A 516 -23.71 17.85 -23.52
C ILE A 516 -22.91 18.95 -22.80
N ILE A 517 -23.59 19.87 -22.13
CA ILE A 517 -22.95 20.96 -21.38
C ILE A 517 -22.60 20.45 -19.98
N ILE A 518 -21.32 20.49 -19.60
CA ILE A 518 -20.86 20.08 -18.27
C ILE A 518 -20.86 21.27 -17.31
N GLY A 519 -20.20 22.36 -17.71
CA GLY A 519 -20.14 23.57 -16.89
C GLY A 519 -18.88 24.41 -17.09
N SER A 520 -18.75 25.47 -16.32
CA SER A 520 -17.58 26.34 -16.36
C SER A 520 -16.36 25.70 -15.69
N VAL A 521 -15.18 25.94 -16.25
CA VAL A 521 -13.90 25.44 -15.72
C VAL A 521 -13.08 26.63 -15.23
N LYS A 522 -12.47 26.48 -14.05
CA LYS A 522 -11.57 27.49 -13.50
C LYS A 522 -10.27 27.50 -14.29
N ASN A 523 -9.62 28.66 -14.38
CA ASN A 523 -8.31 28.74 -15.01
C ASN A 523 -7.29 27.91 -14.20
N GLN A 524 -6.49 27.12 -14.92
CA GLN A 524 -5.52 26.17 -14.37
C GLN A 524 -4.28 26.12 -15.28
N ASN A 525 -3.12 25.82 -14.70
CA ASN A 525 -1.86 25.80 -15.43
C ASN A 525 -0.86 24.84 -14.77
N LEU A 526 -1.14 23.54 -14.85
CA LEU A 526 -0.28 22.49 -14.30
C LEU A 526 1.07 22.45 -15.02
N HIS A 527 1.11 22.75 -16.32
CA HIS A 527 2.36 22.84 -17.10
C HIS A 527 3.39 23.85 -16.54
N ALA A 528 2.93 24.93 -15.90
CA ALA A 528 3.81 25.95 -15.33
C ALA A 528 4.23 25.67 -13.87
N LEU A 529 3.77 24.57 -13.27
CA LEU A 529 4.16 24.21 -11.90
C LEU A 529 5.68 24.00 -11.80
N ALA A 530 6.27 24.60 -10.76
CA ALA A 530 7.69 24.48 -10.45
C ALA A 530 8.06 23.06 -10.04
N GLN A 531 9.32 22.66 -10.26
CA GLN A 531 9.82 21.35 -9.84
C GLN A 531 9.55 21.06 -8.36
N THR A 532 9.15 19.82 -8.07
CA THR A 532 8.64 19.39 -6.75
C THR A 532 9.24 18.04 -6.37
N ASP A 533 9.44 17.82 -5.06
CA ASP A 533 9.93 16.54 -4.53
C ASP A 533 8.79 15.54 -4.34
N MET A 534 7.64 16.03 -3.84
CA MET A 534 6.44 15.23 -3.59
C MET A 534 5.24 15.80 -4.33
N ILE A 535 4.45 14.91 -4.91
CA ILE A 535 3.17 15.21 -5.54
C ILE A 535 2.08 14.52 -4.72
N ILE A 536 1.05 15.26 -4.33
CA ILE A 536 -0.15 14.72 -3.69
C ILE A 536 -1.31 14.90 -4.65
N ILE A 537 -1.92 13.80 -5.08
CA ILE A 537 -3.13 13.83 -5.90
C ILE A 537 -4.30 13.57 -4.96
N SER A 538 -5.22 14.53 -4.86
CA SER A 538 -6.30 14.50 -3.89
C SER A 538 -7.56 15.17 -4.44
N PRO A 539 -8.72 14.48 -4.46
CA PRO A 539 -9.99 15.11 -4.82
C PRO A 539 -10.32 16.29 -3.90
N SER A 540 -11.05 17.27 -4.44
CA SER A 540 -11.43 18.51 -3.75
C SER A 540 -11.96 18.33 -2.33
N LYS A 541 -12.71 17.25 -2.04
CA LYS A 541 -13.26 16.96 -0.71
C LYS A 541 -12.22 16.64 0.37
N PHE A 542 -10.99 16.28 -0.01
CA PHE A 542 -9.90 15.92 0.91
C PHE A 542 -8.75 16.93 0.93
N LEU A 543 -8.82 18.00 0.14
CA LEU A 543 -7.74 18.98 -0.01
C LEU A 543 -7.29 19.60 1.32
N SER A 544 -8.20 19.80 2.29
CA SER A 544 -7.83 20.33 3.62
C SER A 544 -6.95 19.39 4.42
N TYR A 545 -7.11 18.07 4.25
CA TYR A 545 -6.30 17.04 4.91
C TYR A 545 -4.98 16.82 4.16
N ALA A 546 -5.04 16.74 2.83
CA ALA A 546 -3.85 16.72 1.98
C ALA A 546 -2.93 17.93 2.23
N SER A 547 -3.51 19.11 2.48
CA SER A 547 -2.74 20.33 2.82
C SER A 547 -1.99 20.21 4.13
N GLN A 548 -2.57 19.56 5.14
CA GLN A 548 -1.89 19.33 6.43
C GLN A 548 -0.68 18.40 6.28
N ILE A 549 -0.80 17.34 5.48
CA ILE A 549 0.32 16.44 5.15
C ILE A 549 1.39 17.18 4.34
N ALA A 550 0.99 17.98 3.35
CA ALA A 550 1.93 18.77 2.58
C ALA A 550 2.71 19.76 3.46
N ASP A 551 2.02 20.46 4.36
CA ASP A 551 2.64 21.43 5.28
C ASP A 551 3.56 20.74 6.29
N PHE A 552 3.20 19.54 6.75
CA PHE A 552 4.07 18.71 7.55
C PHE A 552 5.40 18.43 6.83
N HIS A 553 5.40 17.93 5.60
CA HIS A 553 6.65 17.65 4.88
C HIS A 553 7.41 18.91 4.44
N ARG A 554 6.71 20.01 4.12
CA ARG A 554 7.38 21.29 3.82
C ARG A 554 8.16 21.80 5.03
N THR A 555 7.59 21.69 6.22
CA THR A 555 8.19 22.24 7.45
C THR A 555 9.17 21.29 8.13
N LYS A 556 8.84 19.99 8.18
CA LYS A 556 9.62 18.97 8.88
C LYS A 556 10.74 18.38 8.01
N ASP A 557 10.41 18.04 6.76
CA ASP A 557 11.31 17.33 5.84
C ASP A 557 11.99 18.26 4.83
N ASN A 558 11.59 19.54 4.77
CA ASN A 558 12.04 20.52 3.78
C ASN A 558 11.81 20.05 2.33
N LEU A 559 10.70 19.33 2.08
CA LEU A 559 10.31 18.89 0.74
C LEU A 559 9.52 19.98 0.02
N LYS A 560 9.74 20.13 -1.28
CA LYS A 560 8.81 20.84 -2.16
C LYS A 560 7.62 19.94 -2.43
N VAL A 561 6.43 20.37 -2.02
CA VAL A 561 5.19 19.58 -2.14
C VAL A 561 4.17 20.33 -2.99
N THR A 562 3.60 19.63 -3.97
CA THR A 562 2.51 20.14 -4.82
C THR A 562 1.28 19.28 -4.62
N ILE A 563 0.11 19.90 -4.47
CA ILE A 563 -1.18 19.22 -4.34
C ILE A 563 -2.01 19.55 -5.57
N VAL A 564 -2.64 18.54 -6.20
CA VAL A 564 -3.46 18.72 -7.41
C VAL A 564 -4.72 17.86 -7.33
N ASP A 565 -5.84 18.41 -7.80
CA ASP A 565 -7.08 17.66 -7.98
C ASP A 565 -7.00 16.82 -9.27
N PRO A 566 -7.39 15.51 -9.27
CA PRO A 566 -7.45 14.69 -10.47
C PRO A 566 -8.16 15.35 -11.67
N GLU A 567 -9.25 16.10 -11.43
CA GLU A 567 -9.99 16.77 -12.51
C GLU A 567 -9.16 17.81 -13.25
N GLU A 568 -8.27 18.54 -12.54
CA GLU A 568 -7.35 19.49 -13.17
C GLU A 568 -6.35 18.76 -14.07
N ILE A 569 -5.88 17.58 -13.63
CA ILE A 569 -4.99 16.73 -14.43
C ILE A 569 -5.71 16.25 -15.69
N TYR A 570 -6.94 15.77 -15.57
CA TYR A 570 -7.70 15.30 -16.74
C TYR A 570 -7.94 16.44 -17.74
N ASN A 571 -8.28 17.63 -17.25
CA ASN A 571 -8.51 18.78 -18.11
C ASN A 571 -7.30 19.15 -18.99
N GLU A 572 -6.07 19.07 -18.47
CA GLU A 572 -4.85 19.41 -19.22
C GLU A 572 -4.26 18.22 -19.99
N PHE A 573 -4.23 17.02 -19.41
CA PHE A 573 -3.46 15.88 -19.95
C PHE A 573 -4.29 14.85 -20.73
N SER A 574 -5.63 14.89 -20.64
CA SER A 574 -6.54 13.96 -21.36
C SER A 574 -7.75 14.66 -21.97
N SER A 575 -7.66 15.97 -22.22
CA SER A 575 -8.76 16.74 -22.80
C SER A 575 -10.04 16.72 -21.96
N GLY A 576 -9.93 16.49 -20.65
CA GLY A 576 -11.03 16.48 -19.68
C GLY A 576 -11.66 15.12 -19.42
N SER A 577 -11.25 14.05 -20.12
CA SER A 577 -11.76 12.69 -19.87
C SER A 577 -10.92 11.97 -18.81
N PRO A 578 -11.52 11.33 -17.80
CA PRO A 578 -10.77 10.54 -16.82
C PRO A 578 -9.92 9.46 -17.52
N ASP A 579 -8.61 9.42 -17.24
CA ASP A 579 -7.68 8.39 -17.76
C ASP A 579 -6.46 8.26 -16.84
N VAL A 580 -6.07 7.03 -16.50
CA VAL A 580 -4.88 6.77 -15.64
C VAL A 580 -3.58 7.28 -16.28
N SER A 581 -3.49 7.27 -17.61
CA SER A 581 -2.31 7.76 -18.33
C SER A 581 -2.18 9.28 -18.20
N ALA A 582 -3.27 10.02 -17.96
CA ALA A 582 -3.21 11.45 -17.69
C ALA A 582 -2.45 11.74 -16.38
N ILE A 583 -2.76 10.98 -15.32
CA ILE A 583 -2.06 11.03 -14.04
C ILE A 583 -0.57 10.71 -14.21
N ARG A 584 -0.26 9.59 -14.90
CA ARG A 584 1.13 9.21 -15.18
C ARG A 584 1.85 10.29 -16.00
N ASN A 585 1.23 10.83 -17.05
CA ASN A 585 1.83 11.85 -17.90
C ASN A 585 2.12 13.15 -17.13
N PHE A 586 1.23 13.55 -16.23
CA PHE A 586 1.46 14.67 -15.33
C PHE A 586 2.67 14.44 -14.41
N VAL A 587 2.81 13.25 -13.82
CA VAL A 587 3.98 12.89 -13.00
C VAL A 587 5.26 12.83 -13.87
N LYS A 588 5.17 12.22 -15.06
CA LYS A 588 6.26 12.13 -16.03
C LYS A 588 6.73 13.51 -16.49
N MET A 589 5.86 14.51 -16.58
CA MET A 589 6.27 15.88 -16.89
C MET A 589 7.30 16.43 -15.88
N PHE A 590 7.13 16.18 -14.58
CA PHE A 590 8.15 16.58 -13.59
C PHE A 590 9.45 15.82 -13.79
N TYR A 591 9.34 14.51 -14.00
CA TYR A 591 10.47 13.63 -14.27
C TYR A 591 11.28 14.11 -15.49
N ASP A 592 10.63 14.27 -16.64
CA ASP A 592 11.27 14.67 -17.89
C ASP A 592 11.91 16.06 -17.80
N ARG A 593 11.22 17.04 -17.21
CA ARG A 593 11.72 18.42 -17.03
C ARG A 593 12.91 18.50 -16.05
N SER A 594 13.17 17.48 -15.24
CA SER A 594 14.29 17.48 -14.31
C SER A 594 15.64 17.32 -15.05
N THR A 595 16.61 18.16 -14.68
CA THR A 595 17.98 18.18 -15.26
C THR A 595 19.04 17.59 -14.33
N SER A 596 18.69 17.26 -13.09
CA SER A 596 19.59 16.69 -12.07
C SER A 596 18.82 15.78 -11.11
N ASP A 597 19.51 14.84 -10.45
CA ASP A 597 18.86 13.93 -9.48
C ASP A 597 18.20 14.69 -8.31
N GLU A 598 18.78 15.81 -7.88
CA GLU A 598 18.21 16.67 -6.83
C GLU A 598 16.82 17.23 -7.21
N ASN A 599 16.58 17.48 -8.50
CA ASN A 599 15.32 18.03 -9.02
C ASN A 599 14.33 16.95 -9.47
N LEU A 600 14.69 15.66 -9.40
CA LEU A 600 13.76 14.59 -9.76
C LEU A 600 12.64 14.50 -8.72
N PRO A 601 11.37 14.27 -9.14
CA PRO A 601 10.33 13.88 -8.20
C PRO A 601 10.76 12.62 -7.46
N LYS A 602 10.40 12.55 -6.18
CA LYS A 602 10.76 11.46 -5.27
C LYS A 602 9.53 10.67 -4.84
N TYR A 603 8.41 11.35 -4.57
CA TYR A 603 7.24 10.72 -3.97
C TYR A 603 5.92 11.12 -4.65
N LEU A 604 5.01 10.16 -4.78
CA LEU A 604 3.62 10.35 -5.19
C LEU A 604 2.68 9.78 -4.11
N LEU A 605 1.86 10.63 -3.51
CA LEU A 605 0.79 10.21 -2.60
C LEU A 605 -0.56 10.32 -3.31
N LEU A 606 -1.26 9.19 -3.43
CA LEU A 606 -2.62 9.10 -3.92
C LEU A 606 -3.57 9.18 -2.70
N PHE A 607 -4.15 10.36 -2.48
CA PHE A 607 -5.00 10.64 -1.33
C PHE A 607 -6.47 10.41 -1.69
N GLY A 608 -6.84 9.14 -1.78
CA GLY A 608 -8.17 8.68 -2.14
C GLY A 608 -8.18 7.20 -2.48
N ASP A 609 -9.31 6.55 -2.24
CA ASP A 609 -9.51 5.15 -2.58
C ASP A 609 -9.66 4.88 -4.09
N GLY A 610 -9.57 3.61 -4.49
CA GLY A 610 -9.66 3.14 -5.86
C GLY A 610 -10.79 2.15 -6.10
N SER A 611 -10.99 1.76 -7.36
CA SER A 611 -11.98 0.74 -7.72
C SER A 611 -11.54 -0.05 -8.95
N PHE A 612 -11.88 -1.34 -9.03
CA PHE A 612 -11.78 -2.10 -10.29
C PHE A 612 -12.79 -1.59 -11.33
N ASP A 613 -13.92 -1.03 -10.86
CA ASP A 613 -14.94 -0.36 -11.67
C ASP A 613 -14.63 1.13 -11.76
N ASN A 614 -13.61 1.44 -12.58
CA ASN A 614 -13.09 2.79 -12.74
C ASN A 614 -14.02 3.75 -13.50
N LYS A 615 -15.10 3.24 -14.11
CA LYS A 615 -15.94 4.00 -15.05
C LYS A 615 -17.33 4.32 -14.49
N SER A 616 -17.78 3.56 -13.50
CA SER A 616 -19.11 3.68 -12.91
C SER A 616 -19.21 4.80 -11.88
N ASP A 617 -20.22 5.67 -12.05
CA ASP A 617 -20.57 6.73 -11.09
C ASP A 617 -21.61 6.27 -10.04
N ARG A 618 -21.69 4.97 -9.75
CA ARG A 618 -22.62 4.44 -8.73
C ARG A 618 -22.32 5.05 -7.36
N GLU A 619 -23.37 5.36 -6.60
CA GLU A 619 -23.27 6.01 -5.27
C GLU A 619 -22.40 5.23 -4.26
N ASN A 620 -22.31 3.91 -4.39
CA ASN A 620 -21.51 3.05 -3.54
C ASN A 620 -20.10 2.74 -4.07
N ASN A 621 -19.71 3.29 -5.22
CA ASN A 621 -18.37 3.08 -5.76
C ASN A 621 -17.35 3.93 -4.97
N THR A 622 -16.24 3.32 -4.58
CA THR A 622 -15.16 3.96 -3.80
C THR A 622 -14.10 4.61 -4.71
N ASN A 623 -14.35 4.69 -6.02
CA ASN A 623 -13.42 5.28 -6.98
C ASN A 623 -13.21 6.80 -6.75
N GLN A 624 -12.25 7.16 -5.89
CA GLN A 624 -11.84 8.55 -5.68
C GLN A 624 -10.67 8.95 -6.59
N ILE A 625 -9.78 8.00 -6.87
CA ILE A 625 -8.65 8.15 -7.78
C ILE A 625 -8.53 6.85 -8.58
N LEU A 626 -8.54 6.98 -9.92
CA LEU A 626 -8.48 5.86 -10.85
C LEU A 626 -7.33 4.89 -10.55
N THR A 627 -7.59 3.60 -10.79
CA THR A 627 -6.60 2.52 -10.64
C THR A 627 -6.19 1.96 -12.00
N TYR A 628 -4.91 1.62 -12.15
CA TYR A 628 -4.48 0.81 -13.29
C TYR A 628 -4.82 -0.66 -13.05
N GLN A 629 -5.63 -1.22 -13.95
CA GLN A 629 -6.02 -2.63 -13.97
C GLN A 629 -5.30 -3.37 -15.12
N SER A 630 -4.82 -4.58 -14.86
CA SER A 630 -4.10 -5.40 -15.84
C SER A 630 -4.95 -5.80 -17.05
N GLU A 631 -4.29 -6.12 -18.17
CA GLU A 631 -4.96 -6.74 -19.33
C GLU A 631 -5.53 -8.11 -18.98
N ASN A 632 -4.76 -8.95 -18.28
CA ASN A 632 -5.24 -10.24 -17.81
C ASN A 632 -6.38 -10.00 -16.80
N SER A 633 -7.54 -10.56 -17.11
CA SER A 633 -8.79 -10.35 -16.36
C SER A 633 -9.54 -11.65 -16.09
N LEU A 634 -8.98 -12.79 -16.51
CA LEU A 634 -9.61 -14.11 -16.41
C LEU A 634 -8.77 -15.11 -15.61
N SER A 635 -7.53 -14.76 -15.26
CA SER A 635 -6.66 -15.59 -14.44
C SER A 635 -6.44 -14.90 -13.08
N PRO A 636 -6.98 -15.46 -11.98
CA PRO A 636 -6.85 -14.88 -10.64
C PRO A 636 -5.39 -14.68 -10.19
N THR A 637 -4.45 -15.52 -10.67
CA THR A 637 -3.02 -15.43 -10.32
C THR A 637 -2.22 -14.46 -11.20
N GLN A 638 -2.80 -13.99 -12.32
CA GLN A 638 -2.12 -13.12 -13.29
C GLN A 638 -2.80 -11.75 -13.44
N SER A 639 -4.03 -11.60 -12.95
CA SER A 639 -4.73 -10.32 -12.87
C SER A 639 -4.23 -9.50 -11.68
N PHE A 640 -4.08 -8.19 -11.85
CA PHE A 640 -3.59 -7.29 -10.82
C PHE A 640 -4.11 -5.86 -10.96
N VAL A 641 -4.12 -5.18 -9.81
CA VAL A 641 -4.19 -3.73 -9.69
C VAL A 641 -2.85 -3.21 -9.16
N THR A 642 -2.35 -2.11 -9.70
CA THR A 642 -1.08 -1.55 -9.21
C THR A 642 -0.99 -0.04 -9.36
N ASP A 643 -0.43 0.62 -8.35
CA ASP A 643 -0.06 2.03 -8.43
C ASP A 643 1.32 2.22 -9.07
N ASP A 644 2.10 1.14 -9.29
CA ASP A 644 3.42 1.20 -9.95
C ASP A 644 3.35 1.90 -11.30
N PHE A 645 2.24 1.76 -12.03
CA PHE A 645 2.00 2.40 -13.33
C PHE A 645 2.28 3.91 -13.31
N PHE A 646 1.99 4.59 -12.20
CA PHE A 646 2.20 6.04 -12.06
C PHE A 646 3.66 6.42 -11.79
N GLY A 647 4.53 5.45 -11.47
CA GLY A 647 5.96 5.63 -11.28
C GLY A 647 6.84 4.91 -12.30
N LEU A 648 6.26 4.35 -13.37
CA LEU A 648 6.99 3.89 -14.55
C LEU A 648 7.13 5.09 -15.51
N LEU A 649 8.26 5.83 -15.43
CA LEU A 649 8.38 7.15 -16.03
C LEU A 649 9.37 7.21 -17.20
N ASP A 650 10.18 6.17 -17.41
CA ASP A 650 11.10 6.12 -18.54
C ASP A 650 10.40 5.81 -19.87
N ASP A 651 11.00 6.25 -20.98
CA ASP A 651 10.36 6.31 -22.30
C ASP A 651 9.94 4.94 -22.88
N ASP A 652 10.50 3.83 -22.42
CA ASP A 652 10.17 2.48 -22.89
C ASP A 652 9.33 1.69 -21.88
N GLU A 653 8.76 2.37 -20.89
CA GLU A 653 8.01 1.76 -19.78
C GLU A 653 6.50 2.01 -19.87
N GLY A 654 5.73 1.18 -19.17
CA GLY A 654 4.28 1.25 -19.14
C GLY A 654 3.64 -0.09 -18.85
N GLU A 655 2.33 -0.08 -18.60
CA GLU A 655 1.56 -1.25 -18.19
C GLU A 655 2.18 -2.00 -17.00
N ALA A 656 2.79 -3.16 -17.22
CA ALA A 656 3.51 -3.95 -16.21
C ALA A 656 5.05 -3.86 -16.34
N THR A 657 5.53 -3.24 -17.42
CA THR A 657 6.91 -3.30 -17.90
C THR A 657 7.69 -2.07 -17.48
N GLY A 658 8.81 -2.27 -16.79
CA GLY A 658 9.70 -1.20 -16.35
C GLY A 658 10.12 -1.32 -14.89
N MET A 659 10.94 -0.38 -14.46
CA MET A 659 11.39 -0.20 -13.08
C MET A 659 10.72 1.02 -12.48
N VAL A 660 10.41 0.97 -11.18
CA VAL A 660 9.72 2.08 -10.52
C VAL A 660 10.73 3.21 -10.23
N ASP A 661 10.43 4.44 -10.66
CA ASP A 661 11.31 5.61 -10.56
C ASP A 661 11.12 6.43 -9.29
N ILE A 662 9.90 6.43 -8.74
CA ILE A 662 9.51 7.22 -7.57
C ILE A 662 8.82 6.34 -6.52
N GLY A 663 8.89 6.75 -5.25
CA GLY A 663 8.10 6.11 -4.20
C GLY A 663 6.63 6.49 -4.32
N ILE A 664 5.74 5.50 -4.23
CA ILE A 664 4.29 5.71 -4.37
C ILE A 664 3.61 5.17 -3.12
N GLY A 665 2.66 5.91 -2.57
CA GLY A 665 1.81 5.44 -1.48
C GLY A 665 0.37 5.89 -1.70
N ARG A 666 -0.57 5.16 -1.10
CA ARG A 666 -2.01 5.45 -1.19
C ARG A 666 -2.65 5.53 0.18
N PHE A 667 -3.54 6.50 0.35
CA PHE A 667 -4.52 6.51 1.43
C PHE A 667 -5.89 6.11 0.86
N PRO A 668 -6.35 4.87 1.11
CA PRO A 668 -7.65 4.40 0.63
C PRO A 668 -8.77 4.97 1.50
N VAL A 669 -9.08 6.24 1.28
CA VAL A 669 -10.10 6.99 2.03
C VAL A 669 -11.26 7.40 1.12
N ASN A 670 -12.48 7.27 1.63
CA ASN A 670 -13.73 7.57 0.94
C ASN A 670 -14.49 8.72 1.62
N THR A 671 -14.28 8.92 2.92
CA THR A 671 -14.95 9.92 3.76
C THR A 671 -13.97 10.93 4.37
N SER A 672 -14.49 12.07 4.83
CA SER A 672 -13.67 13.10 5.50
C SER A 672 -13.16 12.61 6.86
N GLU A 673 -13.92 11.73 7.51
CA GLU A 673 -13.57 11.07 8.77
C GLU A 673 -12.35 10.15 8.60
N GLU A 674 -12.36 9.29 7.57
CA GLU A 674 -11.22 8.44 7.23
C GLU A 674 -9.98 9.27 6.86
N ALA A 675 -10.16 10.33 6.05
CA ALA A 675 -9.10 11.27 5.71
C ALA A 675 -8.50 11.94 6.96
N GLN A 676 -9.33 12.29 7.94
CA GLN A 676 -8.89 12.84 9.21
C GLN A 676 -8.10 11.83 10.03
N ILE A 677 -8.56 10.57 10.11
CA ILE A 677 -7.89 9.50 10.87
C ILE A 677 -6.47 9.30 10.36
N VAL A 678 -6.30 9.07 9.04
CA VAL A 678 -4.96 8.83 8.48
C VAL A 678 -4.07 10.07 8.62
N THR A 679 -4.62 11.28 8.46
CA THR A 679 -3.87 12.52 8.62
C THR A 679 -3.36 12.69 10.05
N ASN A 680 -4.24 12.48 11.04
CA ASN A 680 -3.88 12.58 12.45
C ASN A 680 -2.79 11.56 12.84
N LYS A 681 -2.87 10.33 12.32
CA LYS A 681 -1.82 9.32 12.53
C LYS A 681 -0.45 9.81 12.08
N ILE A 682 -0.34 10.31 10.84
CA ILE A 682 0.93 10.80 10.29
C ILE A 682 1.49 11.96 11.11
N LEU A 683 0.65 12.95 11.44
CA LEU A 683 1.09 14.12 12.21
C LEU A 683 1.52 13.75 13.64
N ASN A 684 0.83 12.80 14.27
CA ASN A 684 1.11 12.38 15.65
C ASN A 684 2.31 11.44 15.74
N TYR A 685 2.62 10.67 14.69
CA TYR A 685 3.70 9.68 14.72
C TYR A 685 5.08 10.29 15.01
N ASN A 686 5.36 11.51 14.56
CA ASN A 686 6.61 12.19 14.90
C ASN A 686 6.67 12.68 16.38
N ASN A 687 5.52 12.78 17.04
CA ASN A 687 5.39 13.15 18.46
C ASN A 687 5.14 11.92 19.36
N SER A 688 5.26 10.72 18.81
CA SER A 688 5.13 9.46 19.54
C SER A 688 6.07 9.38 20.73
N GLU A 689 5.62 8.70 21.79
CA GLU A 689 6.43 8.45 22.98
C GLU A 689 7.74 7.74 22.63
N TRP A 690 8.82 8.15 23.31
CA TRP A 690 10.07 7.40 23.31
C TRP A 690 9.86 6.07 24.04
N GLY A 691 10.42 4.99 23.50
CA GLY A 691 10.25 3.69 24.10
C GLY A 691 10.89 2.60 23.28
N ASP A 692 11.17 1.47 23.93
CA ASP A 692 11.89 0.37 23.32
C ASP A 692 11.13 -0.29 22.16
N TRP A 693 9.82 -0.01 22.01
CA TRP A 693 9.00 -0.33 20.84
C TRP A 693 9.67 0.06 19.51
N ARG A 694 10.41 1.17 19.48
CA ARG A 694 11.18 1.64 18.30
C ARG A 694 12.31 0.70 17.89
N SER A 695 12.68 -0.24 18.76
CA SER A 695 13.70 -1.27 18.51
C SER A 695 13.13 -2.68 18.40
N ARG A 696 11.79 -2.86 18.44
CA ARG A 696 11.12 -4.17 18.40
C ARG A 696 10.58 -4.49 17.01
N ILE A 697 10.78 -5.72 16.57
CA ILE A 697 10.28 -6.25 15.30
C ILE A 697 9.63 -7.61 15.55
N CYS A 698 8.39 -7.77 15.12
CA CYS A 698 7.65 -9.03 15.26
C CYS A 698 7.54 -9.76 13.92
N PHE A 699 7.88 -11.05 13.91
CA PHE A 699 7.69 -11.96 12.79
C PHE A 699 6.62 -13.00 13.12
N ILE A 700 5.60 -13.06 12.29
CA ILE A 700 4.46 -13.97 12.41
C ILE A 700 4.52 -14.96 11.24
N GLY A 701 4.43 -16.26 11.54
CA GLY A 701 4.57 -17.32 10.55
C GLY A 701 3.48 -18.38 10.68
N ASP A 702 2.72 -18.55 9.61
CA ASP A 702 1.68 -19.59 9.42
C ASP A 702 2.27 -21.01 9.44
N ASP A 703 1.57 -21.96 10.06
CA ASP A 703 2.01 -23.33 10.28
C ASP A 703 1.71 -24.30 9.13
N GLU A 704 0.93 -23.89 8.14
CA GLU A 704 0.61 -24.73 6.99
C GLU A 704 1.82 -25.01 6.05
N ASP A 705 1.57 -25.85 5.04
CA ASP A 705 2.51 -26.16 3.96
C ASP A 705 3.84 -26.75 4.40
N ASN A 706 3.77 -27.69 5.35
CA ASN A 706 4.92 -28.33 5.98
C ASN A 706 5.85 -27.28 6.59
N ASN A 707 5.33 -26.30 7.34
CA ASN A 707 6.07 -25.22 8.00
C ASN A 707 6.81 -24.27 7.04
N THR A 708 6.37 -24.15 5.79
CA THR A 708 7.08 -23.30 4.81
C THR A 708 7.08 -21.84 5.23
N HIS A 709 5.94 -21.34 5.69
CA HIS A 709 5.80 -19.95 6.09
C HIS A 709 6.52 -19.64 7.41
N MET A 710 6.43 -20.50 8.43
CA MET A 710 7.28 -20.40 9.63
C MET A 710 8.78 -20.43 9.31
N ARG A 711 9.24 -21.32 8.41
CA ARG A 711 10.65 -21.35 7.99
C ARG A 711 11.09 -20.05 7.35
N ASP A 712 10.27 -19.50 6.46
CA ASP A 712 10.57 -18.28 5.74
C ASP A 712 10.55 -17.06 6.68
N ALA A 713 9.54 -16.94 7.55
CA ALA A 713 9.52 -15.94 8.63
C ALA A 713 10.77 -16.05 9.53
N ASN A 714 11.18 -17.27 9.89
CA ASN A 714 12.38 -17.48 10.70
C ASN A 714 13.67 -17.09 9.97
N LYS A 715 13.80 -17.35 8.67
CA LYS A 715 14.97 -16.91 7.89
C LYS A 715 15.07 -15.39 7.86
N LEU A 716 13.96 -14.68 7.68
CA LEU A 716 13.93 -13.22 7.72
C LEU A 716 14.30 -12.70 9.11
N ALA A 717 13.77 -13.32 10.16
CA ALA A 717 14.13 -13.01 11.54
C ALA A 717 15.64 -13.19 11.80
N VAL A 718 16.22 -14.31 11.37
CA VAL A 718 17.66 -14.60 11.49
C VAL A 718 18.51 -13.60 10.70
N GLN A 719 18.06 -13.18 9.51
CA GLN A 719 18.72 -12.13 8.73
C GLN A 719 18.83 -10.84 9.54
N VAL A 720 17.73 -10.37 10.13
CA VAL A 720 17.74 -9.15 10.94
C VAL A 720 18.58 -9.32 12.21
N GLU A 721 18.53 -10.47 12.89
CA GLU A 721 19.37 -10.72 14.06
C GLU A 721 20.86 -10.70 13.75
N THR A 722 21.23 -11.14 12.54
CA THR A 722 22.62 -11.21 12.09
C THR A 722 23.12 -9.84 11.63
N ASP A 723 22.35 -9.17 10.80
CA ASP A 723 22.76 -7.93 10.11
C ASP A 723 22.48 -6.67 10.94
N TYR A 724 21.42 -6.70 11.77
CA TYR A 724 20.97 -5.58 12.60
C TYR A 724 20.66 -6.00 14.06
N PRO A 725 21.62 -6.61 14.77
CA PRO A 725 21.47 -7.15 16.13
C PRO A 725 21.03 -6.16 17.22
N GLN A 726 21.06 -4.84 16.96
CA GLN A 726 20.50 -3.83 17.85
C GLN A 726 18.96 -3.92 17.98
N PHE A 727 18.27 -4.52 17.00
CA PHE A 727 16.84 -4.76 17.08
C PHE A 727 16.51 -6.02 17.88
N LYS A 728 15.39 -5.97 18.60
CA LYS A 728 14.82 -7.07 19.37
C LYS A 728 13.78 -7.78 18.52
N ILE A 729 13.95 -9.08 18.34
CA ILE A 729 13.10 -9.89 17.50
C ILE A 729 12.12 -10.70 18.35
N GLN A 730 10.84 -10.56 18.06
CA GLN A 730 9.77 -11.43 18.55
C GLN A 730 9.34 -12.35 17.41
N ARG A 731 9.17 -13.64 17.71
CA ARG A 731 8.61 -14.63 16.78
C ARG A 731 7.27 -15.10 17.35
N ILE A 732 6.23 -15.05 16.54
CA ILE A 732 4.91 -15.63 16.81
C ILE A 732 4.67 -16.66 15.72
N PHE A 733 5.09 -17.89 15.97
CA PHE A 733 4.84 -19.01 15.08
C PHE A 733 3.58 -19.71 15.56
N LEU A 734 2.59 -19.88 14.68
CA LEU A 734 1.26 -20.37 15.06
C LEU A 734 1.35 -21.68 15.83
N ASP A 735 2.18 -22.59 15.34
CA ASP A 735 2.41 -23.92 15.91
C ASP A 735 3.14 -23.93 17.27
N ASP A 736 3.58 -22.78 17.79
CA ASP A 736 4.03 -22.69 19.19
C ASP A 736 2.86 -22.72 20.19
N TYR A 737 1.65 -22.39 19.73
CA TYR A 737 0.45 -22.22 20.54
C TYR A 737 -0.50 -23.41 20.38
N GLU A 738 -1.44 -23.56 21.31
CA GLU A 738 -2.44 -24.62 21.24
C GLU A 738 -3.52 -24.30 20.20
N GLN A 739 -3.71 -25.20 19.25
CA GLN A 739 -4.82 -25.12 18.30
C GLN A 739 -6.09 -25.65 18.95
N ILE A 740 -7.16 -24.87 18.93
CA ILE A 740 -8.47 -25.32 19.39
C ILE A 740 -9.40 -25.54 18.19
N THR A 741 -10.30 -26.51 18.32
CA THR A 741 -11.32 -26.78 17.30
C THR A 741 -12.70 -26.44 17.84
N SER A 742 -13.42 -25.58 17.12
CA SER A 742 -14.79 -25.18 17.42
C SER A 742 -15.75 -25.60 16.29
N SER A 743 -17.04 -25.32 16.46
CA SER A 743 -18.01 -25.48 15.36
C SER A 743 -17.79 -24.48 14.21
N ALA A 744 -17.00 -23.42 14.44
CA ALA A 744 -16.69 -22.40 13.44
C ALA A 744 -15.39 -22.68 12.66
N GLY A 745 -14.55 -23.62 13.12
CA GLY A 745 -13.28 -23.98 12.49
C GLY A 745 -12.18 -24.28 13.50
N GLN A 746 -10.95 -24.44 13.01
CA GLN A 746 -9.73 -24.40 13.84
C GLN A 746 -9.40 -22.94 14.15
N GLU A 747 -8.90 -22.66 15.34
CA GLU A 747 -8.54 -21.31 15.79
C GLU A 747 -7.28 -21.35 16.69
N TYR A 748 -6.54 -20.24 16.69
CA TYR A 748 -5.42 -19.99 17.60
C TYR A 748 -5.66 -18.73 18.46
N PRO A 749 -6.49 -18.78 19.51
CA PRO A 749 -6.81 -17.60 20.33
C PRO A 749 -5.57 -16.95 20.95
N ASP A 750 -4.62 -17.76 21.44
CA ASP A 750 -3.40 -17.25 22.06
C ASP A 750 -2.47 -16.55 21.05
N VAL A 751 -2.57 -16.90 19.76
CA VAL A 751 -1.85 -16.17 18.69
C VAL A 751 -2.48 -14.80 18.50
N ASN A 752 -3.81 -14.68 18.45
CA ASN A 752 -4.50 -13.39 18.36
C ASN A 752 -4.19 -12.50 19.58
N LEU A 753 -4.14 -13.10 20.78
CA LEU A 753 -3.72 -12.41 21.99
C LEU A 753 -2.26 -11.93 21.87
N ALA A 754 -1.32 -12.79 21.49
CA ALA A 754 0.09 -12.44 21.36
C ALA A 754 0.34 -11.33 20.31
N ILE A 755 -0.40 -11.36 19.20
CA ILE A 755 -0.35 -10.31 18.17
C ILE A 755 -0.90 -8.99 18.75
N SER A 756 -2.09 -9.01 19.36
CA SER A 756 -2.71 -7.83 19.93
C SER A 756 -1.86 -7.21 21.04
N GLU A 757 -1.21 -8.03 21.87
CA GLU A 757 -0.23 -7.55 22.85
C GLU A 757 1.00 -6.92 22.19
N SER A 758 1.54 -7.51 21.12
CA SER A 758 2.68 -6.93 20.40
C SER A 758 2.34 -5.57 19.80
N ILE A 759 1.12 -5.40 19.27
CA ILE A 759 0.60 -4.13 18.77
C ILE A 759 0.43 -3.11 19.90
N ASN A 760 -0.27 -3.47 20.98
CA ASN A 760 -0.58 -2.57 22.10
C ASN A 760 0.67 -2.17 22.90
N LYS A 761 1.61 -3.11 23.11
CA LYS A 761 2.94 -2.82 23.71
C LYS A 761 3.78 -1.93 22.79
N GLY A 762 3.57 -2.06 21.48
CA GLY A 762 4.24 -1.32 20.42
C GLY A 762 5.39 -2.11 19.79
N SER A 763 5.45 -2.07 18.46
CA SER A 763 6.52 -2.57 17.61
C SER A 763 6.84 -1.56 16.52
N LEU A 764 8.09 -1.51 16.06
CA LEU A 764 8.47 -0.71 14.89
C LEU A 764 7.91 -1.33 13.61
N LEU A 765 8.01 -2.66 13.52
CA LEU A 765 7.64 -3.46 12.35
C LEU A 765 6.88 -4.71 12.76
N MET A 766 5.82 -5.02 12.01
CA MET A 766 5.08 -6.28 12.07
C MET A 766 5.20 -6.97 10.72
N ASN A 767 5.73 -8.19 10.69
CA ASN A 767 5.88 -8.98 9.47
C ASN A 767 5.03 -10.24 9.55
N TYR A 768 4.21 -10.49 8.54
CA TYR A 768 3.44 -11.71 8.41
C TYR A 768 3.82 -12.44 7.13
N THR A 769 4.07 -13.75 7.24
CA THR A 769 4.25 -14.66 6.11
C THR A 769 3.28 -15.82 6.28
N GLY A 770 2.40 -16.04 5.29
CA GLY A 770 1.35 -17.07 5.39
C GLY A 770 0.17 -16.86 4.45
N HIS A 771 -0.88 -17.65 4.64
CA HIS A 771 -2.16 -17.51 3.96
C HIS A 771 -2.96 -16.32 4.49
N GLY A 772 -3.93 -15.85 3.70
CA GLY A 772 -4.71 -14.68 4.03
C GLY A 772 -5.70 -14.34 2.93
N ASN A 773 -6.64 -13.47 3.28
CA ASN A 773 -7.65 -12.94 2.36
C ASN A 773 -8.12 -11.55 2.85
N GLU A 774 -9.12 -10.98 2.19
CA GLU A 774 -9.67 -9.67 2.51
C GLU A 774 -10.24 -9.53 3.95
N ASN A 775 -10.54 -10.64 4.67
CA ASN A 775 -11.10 -10.62 6.03
C ASN A 775 -10.07 -10.81 7.15
N GLY A 776 -8.89 -11.35 6.86
CA GLY A 776 -7.97 -11.80 7.91
C GLY A 776 -6.84 -12.67 7.38
N LEU A 777 -6.05 -13.20 8.31
CA LEU A 777 -4.85 -14.00 8.06
C LEU A 777 -5.06 -15.45 8.52
N ALA A 778 -4.34 -16.37 7.87
CA ALA A 778 -4.36 -17.81 8.09
C ALA A 778 -5.76 -18.46 7.92
N HIS A 779 -5.83 -19.79 7.90
CA HIS A 779 -7.12 -20.48 7.89
C HIS A 779 -7.76 -20.49 9.29
N GLU A 780 -6.96 -20.32 10.33
CA GLU A 780 -7.30 -20.39 11.75
C GLU A 780 -7.78 -19.06 12.34
N HIS A 781 -8.28 -18.16 11.47
CA HIS A 781 -8.90 -16.88 11.83
C HIS A 781 -8.02 -15.96 12.68
N ILE A 782 -6.85 -15.59 12.16
CA ILE A 782 -5.91 -14.70 12.85
C ILE A 782 -6.03 -13.28 12.30
N LEU A 783 -5.96 -12.27 13.18
CA LEU A 783 -6.04 -10.85 12.80
C LEU A 783 -7.31 -10.57 11.98
N MET A 784 -8.44 -10.95 12.56
CA MET A 784 -9.76 -10.66 12.01
C MET A 784 -10.15 -9.20 12.30
N LEU A 785 -11.25 -8.74 11.71
CA LEU A 785 -11.71 -7.36 11.88
C LEU A 785 -11.89 -6.97 13.36
N ASP A 786 -12.49 -7.84 14.18
CA ASP A 786 -12.74 -7.56 15.59
C ASP A 786 -11.44 -7.42 16.39
N ASP A 787 -10.38 -8.16 16.05
CA ASP A 787 -9.06 -8.01 16.67
C ASP A 787 -8.48 -6.62 16.40
N ILE A 788 -8.57 -6.14 15.15
CA ILE A 788 -8.08 -4.80 14.74
C ILE A 788 -8.85 -3.70 15.45
N LEU A 789 -10.18 -3.85 15.55
CA LEU A 789 -11.03 -2.90 16.25
C LEU A 789 -10.77 -2.89 17.77
N GLY A 790 -10.21 -3.96 18.33
CA GLY A 790 -9.78 -4.05 19.73
C GLY A 790 -8.44 -3.37 20.05
N TRP A 791 -7.67 -2.93 19.06
CA TRP A 791 -6.35 -2.33 19.31
C TRP A 791 -6.42 -0.91 19.89
N GLU A 792 -5.48 -0.61 20.80
CA GLU A 792 -5.33 0.64 21.56
C GLU A 792 -3.85 1.08 21.61
N ASN A 793 -3.29 1.44 20.46
CA ASN A 793 -1.88 1.85 20.31
C ASN A 793 -1.71 3.22 19.63
N PRO A 794 -2.41 4.28 20.07
CA PRO A 794 -2.53 5.55 19.32
C PRO A 794 -1.19 6.28 19.07
N THR A 795 -0.16 6.00 19.86
CA THR A 795 1.17 6.62 19.75
C THR A 795 2.27 5.64 19.33
N LYS A 796 1.98 4.35 19.16
CA LYS A 796 2.98 3.28 18.90
C LYS A 796 2.55 2.47 17.68
N LEU A 797 2.57 3.12 16.52
CA LEU A 797 2.01 2.60 15.28
C LEU A 797 3.09 1.86 14.47
N PRO A 798 3.05 0.52 14.32
CA PRO A 798 4.00 -0.21 13.49
C PRO A 798 3.75 0.00 11.99
N LEU A 799 4.79 -0.19 11.18
CA LEU A 799 4.63 -0.51 9.75
C LEU A 799 4.40 -2.01 9.60
N PHE A 800 3.38 -2.39 8.82
CA PHE A 800 3.11 -3.78 8.49
C PHE A 800 3.78 -4.17 7.17
N MET A 801 4.37 -5.36 7.12
CA MET A 801 4.82 -6.04 5.91
C MET A 801 4.10 -7.38 5.83
N THR A 802 3.11 -7.50 4.94
CA THR A 802 2.22 -8.66 4.85
C THR A 802 2.45 -9.41 3.54
N ALA A 803 3.17 -10.53 3.64
CA ALA A 803 3.52 -11.40 2.53
C ALA A 803 2.47 -12.52 2.36
N THR A 804 1.25 -12.13 1.99
CA THR A 804 0.06 -13.01 1.93
C THR A 804 -0.84 -12.67 0.73
N CYS A 805 -1.96 -13.37 0.52
CA CYS A 805 -2.91 -13.12 -0.58
C CYS A 805 -3.96 -12.05 -0.22
N GLU A 806 -4.20 -11.09 -1.12
CA GLU A 806 -5.37 -10.17 -1.17
C GLU A 806 -5.75 -9.44 0.15
N PHE A 807 -4.82 -9.25 1.07
CA PHE A 807 -5.13 -8.73 2.40
C PHE A 807 -5.58 -7.26 2.38
N SER A 808 -5.21 -6.53 1.33
CA SER A 808 -5.52 -5.10 1.17
C SER A 808 -6.05 -4.81 -0.22
N ARG A 809 -7.14 -5.49 -0.59
CA ARG A 809 -7.83 -5.34 -1.88
C ARG A 809 -8.61 -4.02 -1.96
N PHE A 810 -7.91 -2.89 -1.86
CA PHE A 810 -8.49 -1.55 -1.77
C PHE A 810 -9.37 -1.16 -2.97
N ASP A 811 -9.19 -1.81 -4.12
CA ASP A 811 -10.00 -1.53 -5.31
C ASP A 811 -11.33 -2.31 -5.34
N ASN A 812 -11.63 -3.10 -4.30
CA ASN A 812 -12.92 -3.78 -4.17
C ASN A 812 -13.92 -2.90 -3.40
N TYR A 813 -14.59 -1.97 -4.10
CA TYR A 813 -15.60 -1.09 -3.50
C TYR A 813 -16.77 -1.79 -2.79
N LYS A 814 -16.93 -3.10 -2.98
CA LYS A 814 -18.00 -3.89 -2.33
C LYS A 814 -17.62 -4.31 -0.92
N LYS A 815 -16.35 -4.21 -0.53
CA LYS A 815 -15.86 -4.72 0.74
C LYS A 815 -14.63 -3.95 1.21
N LEU A 816 -14.72 -3.42 2.42
CA LEU A 816 -13.56 -2.89 3.13
C LEU A 816 -12.73 -4.05 3.68
N SER A 817 -11.45 -4.13 3.31
CA SER A 817 -10.56 -5.21 3.74
C SER A 817 -9.97 -4.97 5.13
N SER A 818 -9.59 -6.05 5.81
CA SER A 818 -8.90 -5.97 7.12
C SER A 818 -7.60 -5.18 7.03
N GLY A 819 -6.84 -5.31 5.94
CA GLY A 819 -5.62 -4.51 5.75
C GLY A 819 -5.87 -3.01 5.61
N GLU A 820 -6.99 -2.59 4.99
CA GLU A 820 -7.38 -1.17 4.99
C GLU A 820 -7.78 -0.71 6.40
N MET A 821 -8.50 -1.55 7.16
CA MET A 821 -8.90 -1.23 8.53
C MET A 821 -7.71 -0.98 9.46
N ILE A 822 -6.59 -1.70 9.29
CA ILE A 822 -5.35 -1.43 10.06
C ILE A 822 -4.92 0.04 9.91
N LEU A 823 -5.04 0.61 8.72
CA LEU A 823 -4.70 2.01 8.47
C LEU A 823 -5.83 2.96 8.91
N LEU A 824 -7.09 2.56 8.78
CA LEU A 824 -8.27 3.37 9.11
C LEU A 824 -8.72 3.28 10.58
N ARG A 825 -8.07 2.46 11.42
CA ARG A 825 -8.37 2.39 12.85
C ARG A 825 -8.04 3.72 13.56
N ASP A 826 -9.03 4.40 14.10
CA ASP A 826 -8.89 5.74 14.73
C ASP A 826 -8.02 5.77 16.00
N ASN A 827 -8.13 4.77 16.88
CA ASN A 827 -7.41 4.70 18.17
C ASN A 827 -6.26 3.67 18.18
N GLY A 828 -5.65 3.38 17.04
CA GLY A 828 -4.61 2.37 16.95
C GLY A 828 -4.30 1.92 15.53
N GLY A 829 -3.87 0.68 15.36
CA GLY A 829 -3.53 0.11 14.05
C GLY A 829 -2.10 0.38 13.63
N GLY A 830 -1.90 0.51 12.32
CA GLY A 830 -0.59 0.73 11.71
C GLY A 830 -0.38 2.17 11.23
N ILE A 831 0.89 2.55 11.08
CA ILE A 831 1.28 3.81 10.42
C ILE A 831 1.27 3.68 8.90
N GLY A 832 1.34 2.45 8.40
CA GLY A 832 1.25 2.08 7.01
C GLY A 832 1.38 0.56 6.83
N LEU A 833 1.14 0.10 5.61
CA LEU A 833 1.29 -1.29 5.21
C LEU A 833 2.00 -1.38 3.87
N PHE A 834 3.02 -2.23 3.77
CA PHE A 834 3.50 -2.76 2.50
C PHE A 834 2.91 -4.16 2.33
N THR A 835 1.87 -4.25 1.51
CA THR A 835 0.86 -5.32 1.54
C THR A 835 0.40 -5.71 0.15
N THR A 836 -0.39 -6.77 0.02
CA THR A 836 -0.83 -7.32 -1.27
C THR A 836 -2.27 -6.96 -1.62
N THR A 837 -2.54 -6.82 -2.93
CA THR A 837 -3.86 -6.50 -3.49
C THR A 837 -4.53 -7.68 -4.20
N ARG A 838 -3.75 -8.69 -4.60
CA ARG A 838 -4.21 -9.90 -5.31
C ARG A 838 -3.43 -11.15 -4.88
N LEU A 839 -3.80 -12.29 -5.44
CA LEU A 839 -3.14 -13.56 -5.20
C LEU A 839 -1.65 -13.48 -5.51
N VAL A 840 -0.86 -14.14 -4.67
CA VAL A 840 0.60 -14.17 -4.74
C VAL A 840 1.09 -15.56 -4.36
N PHE A 841 2.36 -15.84 -4.67
CA PHE A 841 3.01 -17.11 -4.37
C PHE A 841 4.02 -16.96 -3.24
N SER A 842 4.12 -17.99 -2.40
CA SER A 842 4.96 -17.99 -1.19
C SER A 842 6.45 -17.73 -1.47
N SER A 843 7.04 -18.37 -2.48
CA SER A 843 8.47 -18.19 -2.75
C SER A 843 8.82 -16.79 -3.30
N PRO A 844 8.11 -16.24 -4.30
CA PRO A 844 8.29 -14.84 -4.70
C PRO A 844 8.02 -13.83 -3.58
N ASN A 845 7.07 -14.12 -2.68
CA ASN A 845 6.82 -13.34 -1.48
C ASN A 845 8.04 -13.31 -0.55
N PHE A 846 8.64 -14.47 -0.27
CA PHE A 846 9.86 -14.54 0.52
C PHE A 846 11.01 -13.73 -0.11
N SER A 847 11.23 -13.85 -1.43
CA SER A 847 12.28 -13.06 -2.11
C SER A 847 12.04 -11.55 -2.01
N LEU A 848 10.78 -11.09 -2.15
CA LEU A 848 10.45 -9.68 -1.99
C LEU A 848 10.63 -9.21 -0.53
N ASN A 849 10.19 -10.02 0.44
CA ASN A 849 10.31 -9.72 1.86
C ASN A 849 11.77 -9.71 2.34
N GLN A 850 12.61 -10.59 1.80
CA GLN A 850 14.06 -10.56 2.00
C GLN A 850 14.68 -9.25 1.48
N ASN A 851 14.30 -8.81 0.28
CA ASN A 851 14.73 -7.52 -0.28
C ASN A 851 14.17 -6.32 0.49
N PHE A 852 13.00 -6.44 1.14
CA PHE A 852 12.49 -5.43 2.06
C PHE A 852 13.45 -5.25 3.25
N TYR A 853 13.86 -6.34 3.90
CA TYR A 853 14.82 -6.27 5.01
C TYR A 853 16.24 -5.85 4.59
N HIS A 854 16.59 -6.01 3.30
CA HIS A 854 17.82 -5.44 2.77
C HIS A 854 17.81 -3.90 2.76
N HIS A 855 16.65 -3.27 2.55
CA HIS A 855 16.54 -1.82 2.37
C HIS A 855 15.88 -1.06 3.52
N VAL A 856 15.07 -1.71 4.36
CA VAL A 856 14.31 -1.01 5.43
C VAL A 856 15.24 -0.38 6.48
N PHE A 857 16.49 -0.80 6.56
CA PHE A 857 17.49 -0.21 7.46
C PHE A 857 18.61 0.56 6.74
N ASP A 858 18.49 0.72 5.41
CA ASP A 858 19.44 1.53 4.64
C ASP A 858 19.36 3.00 5.04
N LYS A 859 20.48 3.69 4.81
CA LYS A 859 20.61 5.14 5.00
C LYS A 859 20.95 5.84 3.69
N ASP A 860 20.46 7.06 3.53
CA ASP A 860 20.85 7.95 2.44
C ASP A 860 22.28 8.50 2.64
N LEU A 861 22.76 9.29 1.66
CA LEU A 861 24.09 9.88 1.68
C LEU A 861 24.31 10.86 2.84
N ASP A 862 23.23 11.42 3.39
CA ASP A 862 23.25 12.32 4.53
C ASP A 862 23.16 11.56 5.88
N GLY A 863 23.13 10.22 5.83
CA GLY A 863 23.09 9.35 7.01
C GLY A 863 21.70 9.19 7.63
N ASN A 864 20.64 9.66 6.97
CA ASN A 864 19.26 9.46 7.43
C ASN A 864 18.72 8.14 6.92
N TYR A 865 17.86 7.47 7.70
CA TYR A 865 17.13 6.30 7.21
C TYR A 865 16.26 6.65 6.00
N LEU A 866 16.08 5.68 5.11
CA LEU A 866 15.23 5.84 3.93
C LEU A 866 13.76 6.07 4.31
N ARG A 867 13.05 6.79 3.44
CA ARG A 867 11.59 6.96 3.53
C ARG A 867 10.87 5.73 2.97
N LEU A 868 9.62 5.52 3.38
CA LEU A 868 8.83 4.34 2.98
C LEU A 868 8.75 4.15 1.46
N GLY A 869 8.58 5.23 0.71
CA GLY A 869 8.54 5.21 -0.74
C GLY A 869 9.87 4.76 -1.38
N ASP A 870 11.01 5.13 -0.80
CA ASP A 870 12.32 4.69 -1.28
C ASP A 870 12.57 3.21 -0.98
N ILE A 871 12.16 2.76 0.21
CA ILE A 871 12.23 1.35 0.62
C ILE A 871 11.42 0.51 -0.37
N MET A 872 10.14 0.86 -0.58
CA MET A 872 9.26 0.16 -1.52
C MET A 872 9.85 0.09 -2.93
N ARG A 873 10.29 1.23 -3.47
CA ARG A 873 10.87 1.32 -4.82
C ARG A 873 12.10 0.45 -4.98
N LYS A 874 13.06 0.52 -4.04
CA LYS A 874 14.29 -0.27 -4.06
C LYS A 874 13.97 -1.76 -3.96
N THR A 875 13.13 -2.15 -3.00
CA THR A 875 12.68 -3.53 -2.82
C THR A 875 12.09 -4.10 -4.10
N LYS A 876 11.12 -3.42 -4.71
CA LYS A 876 10.48 -3.90 -5.94
C LYS A 876 11.41 -3.94 -7.15
N ASN A 877 12.33 -3.00 -7.28
CA ASN A 877 13.27 -2.97 -8.40
C ASN A 877 14.34 -4.07 -8.27
N GLU A 878 14.76 -4.37 -7.04
CA GLU A 878 15.67 -5.48 -6.76
C GLU A 878 14.99 -6.84 -6.89
N THR A 879 13.69 -6.93 -6.56
CA THR A 879 12.90 -8.14 -6.84
C THR A 879 12.79 -8.34 -8.36
N GLY A 880 13.07 -9.57 -8.81
CA GLY A 880 13.15 -9.96 -10.22
C GLY A 880 11.91 -9.66 -11.07
N SER A 881 11.91 -10.13 -12.32
CA SER A 881 10.74 -9.96 -13.21
C SER A 881 9.64 -10.96 -12.89
N GLY A 882 8.45 -10.45 -12.57
CA GLY A 882 7.23 -11.23 -12.40
C GLY A 882 6.08 -10.34 -11.96
N ILE A 883 4.84 -10.80 -12.19
CA ILE A 883 3.62 -10.05 -11.81
C ILE A 883 3.45 -9.99 -10.28
N ASN A 884 3.99 -10.96 -9.53
CA ASN A 884 3.85 -11.04 -8.06
C ASN A 884 4.23 -9.73 -7.33
N LYS A 885 5.28 -9.02 -7.78
CA LYS A 885 5.69 -7.75 -7.15
C LYS A 885 4.74 -6.58 -7.46
N ARG A 886 3.97 -6.65 -8.54
CA ARG A 886 2.97 -5.64 -8.91
C ARG A 886 1.76 -5.70 -7.98
N ASN A 887 1.50 -6.86 -7.38
CA ASN A 887 0.47 -7.05 -6.36
C ASN A 887 0.83 -6.43 -5.01
N PHE A 888 2.08 -6.03 -4.77
CA PHE A 888 2.43 -5.31 -3.54
C PHE A 888 2.17 -3.82 -3.70
N THR A 889 1.60 -3.16 -2.68
CA THR A 889 1.39 -1.71 -2.64
C THR A 889 1.72 -1.14 -1.26
N LEU A 890 2.08 0.13 -1.21
CA LEU A 890 2.23 0.87 0.03
C LEU A 890 0.91 1.60 0.34
N LEU A 891 0.16 1.10 1.32
CA LEU A 891 -0.93 1.86 1.93
C LEU A 891 -0.34 2.70 3.06
N GLY A 892 -0.10 3.98 2.79
CA GLY A 892 0.66 4.84 3.70
C GLY A 892 1.26 6.05 3.00
N ASP A 893 1.90 6.92 3.79
CA ASP A 893 2.64 8.07 3.29
C ASP A 893 4.03 7.66 2.75
N PRO A 894 4.32 7.82 1.44
CA PRO A 894 5.60 7.47 0.87
C PRO A 894 6.76 8.34 1.37
N ALA A 895 6.47 9.55 1.88
CA ALA A 895 7.49 10.49 2.36
C ALA A 895 7.80 10.32 3.86
N LEU A 896 7.10 9.42 4.56
CA LEU A 896 7.32 9.17 5.98
C LEU A 896 8.62 8.38 6.22
N ARG A 897 9.31 8.68 7.33
CA ARG A 897 10.34 7.81 7.90
C ARG A 897 9.81 7.12 9.15
N LEU A 898 10.19 5.86 9.36
CA LEU A 898 9.91 5.21 10.63
C LEU A 898 10.74 5.84 11.76
N ASN A 899 10.25 5.71 12.98
CA ASN A 899 10.91 6.21 14.18
C ASN A 899 12.05 5.27 14.61
N TYR A 900 13.08 5.14 13.78
CA TYR A 900 14.29 4.39 14.13
C TYR A 900 15.05 5.07 15.27
N PRO A 901 15.71 4.31 16.15
CA PRO A 901 16.66 4.87 17.10
C PRO A 901 17.78 5.62 16.38
N THR A 902 18.04 6.85 16.80
CA THR A 902 18.94 7.78 16.09
C THR A 902 20.42 7.60 16.43
N HIS A 903 20.71 7.17 17.66
CA HIS A 903 22.07 7.00 18.19
C HIS A 903 22.34 5.55 18.62
N SER A 904 23.58 5.27 19.02
CA SER A 904 24.01 3.93 19.42
C SER A 904 24.40 3.88 20.90
N ALA A 905 23.93 2.88 21.64
CA ALA A 905 24.40 2.60 23.00
C ALA A 905 25.47 1.50 22.97
N LYS A 906 26.62 1.71 23.61
CA LYS A 906 27.78 0.80 23.54
C LYS A 906 28.27 0.42 24.92
N THR A 907 28.51 -0.87 25.13
CA THR A 907 29.22 -1.36 26.34
C THR A 907 30.69 -1.01 26.25
N LEU A 908 31.25 -0.44 27.32
CA LEU A 908 32.67 -0.15 27.48
C LEU A 908 33.37 -1.20 28.34
N GLN A 909 32.80 -1.50 29.51
CA GLN A 909 33.43 -2.41 30.46
C GLN A 909 32.44 -3.39 31.09
N ILE A 910 32.96 -4.55 31.45
CA ILE A 910 32.28 -5.60 32.22
C ILE A 910 33.18 -5.94 33.40
N ASN A 911 32.67 -5.80 34.63
CA ASN A 911 33.43 -6.00 35.86
C ASN A 911 34.75 -5.20 35.89
N ASN A 912 34.71 -3.96 35.42
CA ASN A 912 35.85 -3.04 35.29
C ASN A 912 36.96 -3.51 34.31
N VAL A 913 36.67 -4.50 33.47
CA VAL A 913 37.53 -4.95 32.38
C VAL A 913 36.97 -4.41 31.08
N ASP A 914 37.83 -3.79 30.27
CA ASP A 914 37.47 -3.30 28.94
C ASP A 914 36.95 -4.45 28.06
N ILE A 915 35.87 -4.22 27.33
CA ILE A 915 35.21 -5.24 26.51
C ILE A 915 36.08 -5.76 25.35
N SER A 916 37.13 -5.03 24.96
CA SER A 916 38.12 -5.50 23.98
C SER A 916 39.06 -6.58 24.54
N GLN A 917 39.11 -6.72 25.86
CA GLN A 917 39.88 -7.77 26.54
C GLN A 917 38.97 -8.96 26.86
N PRO A 918 39.51 -10.19 26.99
CA PRO A 918 38.73 -11.33 27.47
C PRO A 918 38.13 -11.05 28.86
N THR A 919 36.81 -10.91 28.93
CA THR A 919 36.06 -10.74 30.18
C THR A 919 35.76 -12.10 30.82
N ASP A 920 35.72 -12.19 32.16
CA ASP A 920 35.31 -13.43 32.86
C ASP A 920 33.84 -13.79 32.52
N THR A 921 33.50 -15.06 32.68
CA THR A 921 32.14 -15.57 32.47
C THR A 921 31.17 -14.99 33.50
N LEU A 922 29.96 -14.61 33.04
CA LEU A 922 28.83 -14.29 33.89
C LEU A 922 28.29 -15.59 34.51
N LYS A 923 28.70 -15.85 35.75
CA LYS A 923 28.37 -17.07 36.50
C LYS A 923 27.09 -16.88 37.30
N ALA A 924 26.31 -17.94 37.47
CA ALA A 924 25.18 -17.93 38.41
C ALA A 924 25.64 -17.45 39.80
N LEU A 925 24.78 -16.70 40.51
CA LEU A 925 25.05 -16.19 41.86
C LEU A 925 26.24 -15.21 41.93
N SER A 926 26.43 -14.40 40.88
CA SER A 926 27.45 -13.36 40.85
C SER A 926 26.85 -11.98 40.61
N LYS A 927 27.43 -10.96 41.25
CA LYS A 927 27.12 -9.56 40.97
C LYS A 927 27.99 -9.08 39.81
N VAL A 928 27.36 -8.45 38.83
CA VAL A 928 28.01 -7.98 37.61
C VAL A 928 27.86 -6.47 37.50
N HIS A 929 28.96 -5.80 37.14
CA HIS A 929 29.00 -4.37 36.85
C HIS A 929 29.16 -4.14 35.36
N ILE A 930 28.26 -3.35 34.76
CA ILE A 930 28.32 -2.95 33.35
C ILE A 930 28.46 -1.44 33.28
N SER A 931 29.36 -0.95 32.43
CA SER A 931 29.45 0.48 32.07
C SER A 931 29.50 0.65 30.55
N GLY A 932 29.00 1.78 30.07
CA GLY A 932 28.88 2.08 28.66
C GLY A 932 28.67 3.56 28.36
N GLU A 933 28.57 3.87 27.08
CA GLU A 933 28.37 5.22 26.57
C GLU A 933 27.35 5.27 25.42
N ILE A 934 26.78 6.45 25.20
CA ILE A 934 25.96 6.79 24.04
C ILE A 934 26.84 7.45 22.98
N ILE A 935 26.76 6.94 21.77
CA ILE A 935 27.56 7.36 20.61
C ILE A 935 26.62 7.97 19.58
N ALA A 936 26.94 9.18 19.14
CA ALA A 936 26.23 9.87 18.08
C ALA A 936 26.32 9.10 16.76
N ALA A 937 25.42 9.40 15.81
CA ALA A 937 25.47 8.80 14.48
C ALA A 937 26.79 9.08 13.71
N SER A 938 27.49 10.15 14.08
CA SER A 938 28.82 10.51 13.56
C SER A 938 29.97 9.65 14.10
N GLY A 939 29.74 8.85 15.14
CA GLY A 939 30.75 7.99 15.79
C GLY A 939 31.43 8.58 17.03
N GLU A 940 31.11 9.82 17.41
CA GLU A 940 31.64 10.49 18.61
C GLU A 940 30.76 10.24 19.85
N THR A 941 31.33 10.28 21.04
CA THR A 941 30.57 10.20 22.31
C THR A 941 29.61 11.38 22.44
N LEU A 942 28.34 11.09 22.72
CA LEU A 942 27.27 12.09 22.81
C LEU A 942 27.15 12.65 24.23
N ASN A 943 28.02 13.60 24.55
CA ASN A 943 28.18 14.14 25.91
C ASN A 943 26.99 15.00 26.41
N ASP A 944 26.05 15.37 25.55
CA ASP A 944 24.83 16.13 25.88
C ASP A 944 23.60 15.23 26.10
N PHE A 945 23.77 13.91 26.04
CA PHE A 945 22.71 12.96 26.33
C PHE A 945 22.58 12.70 27.84
N SER A 946 21.53 13.25 28.45
CA SER A 946 21.15 12.92 29.84
C SER A 946 19.72 12.40 29.88
N GLY A 947 19.54 11.20 30.42
CA GLY A 947 18.29 10.46 30.32
C GLY A 947 18.36 9.08 30.97
N THR A 948 17.70 8.10 30.37
CA THR A 948 17.59 6.74 30.93
C THR A 948 17.99 5.72 29.87
N VAL A 949 18.73 4.69 30.29
CA VAL A 949 19.01 3.49 29.49
C VAL A 949 18.26 2.31 30.09
N TYR A 950 17.53 1.59 29.25
CA TYR A 950 16.86 0.34 29.53
C TYR A 950 17.74 -0.79 28.99
N SER A 951 18.18 -1.65 29.90
CA SER A 951 19.07 -2.77 29.60
C SER A 951 18.31 -4.08 29.74
N THR A 952 18.44 -4.94 28.73
CA THR A 952 17.95 -6.32 28.78
C THR A 952 19.12 -7.27 28.52
N ILE A 953 19.35 -8.20 29.43
CA ILE A 953 20.43 -9.18 29.35
C ILE A 953 19.81 -10.54 29.12
N TYR A 954 20.26 -11.22 28.07
CA TYR A 954 19.78 -12.53 27.66
C TYR A 954 20.86 -13.59 27.92
N ASP A 955 20.42 -14.77 28.35
CA ASP A 955 21.24 -15.99 28.32
C ASP A 955 21.53 -16.39 26.86
N LYS A 956 22.28 -17.46 26.67
CA LYS A 956 22.53 -18.06 25.36
C LYS A 956 21.26 -18.49 24.66
N ALA A 957 21.31 -18.46 23.33
CA ALA A 957 20.24 -18.95 22.50
C ALA A 957 19.98 -20.45 22.72
N THR A 958 18.71 -20.84 22.62
CA THR A 958 18.23 -22.21 22.79
C THR A 958 17.47 -22.66 21.55
N THR A 959 17.51 -23.97 21.27
CA THR A 959 16.66 -24.58 20.25
C THR A 959 15.27 -24.83 20.85
N LYS A 960 14.23 -24.36 20.18
CA LYS A 960 12.83 -24.62 20.48
C LYS A 960 12.22 -25.45 19.35
N SER A 961 11.34 -26.37 19.71
CA SER A 961 10.53 -27.16 18.78
C SER A 961 9.08 -26.73 18.92
N THR A 962 8.39 -26.48 17.81
CA THR A 962 6.94 -26.23 17.80
C THR A 962 6.14 -27.50 18.13
N ARG A 963 4.81 -27.41 18.24
CA ARG A 963 3.93 -28.49 18.68
C ARG A 963 3.61 -29.54 17.61
N GLY A 964 3.68 -29.18 16.33
CA GLY A 964 3.31 -30.06 15.21
C GLY A 964 1.79 -30.27 15.11
N ASN A 965 0.99 -29.22 15.33
CA ASN A 965 -0.47 -29.27 15.28
C ASN A 965 -0.98 -29.71 13.90
N ASP A 966 -0.44 -29.14 12.81
CA ASP A 966 -0.81 -29.44 11.41
C ASP A 966 0.33 -30.07 10.58
N GLY A 967 1.29 -30.72 11.23
CA GLY A 967 2.40 -31.38 10.55
C GLY A 967 3.50 -31.89 11.48
N GLU A 968 4.73 -31.89 10.98
CA GLU A 968 5.89 -32.23 11.79
C GLU A 968 6.37 -30.99 12.57
N PRO A 969 6.85 -31.15 13.82
CA PRO A 969 7.44 -30.05 14.56
C PRO A 969 8.57 -29.33 13.79
N PHE A 970 8.57 -28.00 13.88
CA PHE A 970 9.62 -27.13 13.35
C PHE A 970 10.61 -26.75 14.45
N GLU A 971 11.89 -27.06 14.25
CA GLU A 971 12.95 -26.61 15.15
C GLU A 971 13.54 -25.27 14.69
N TYR A 972 13.68 -24.33 15.62
CA TYR A 972 14.34 -23.05 15.39
C TYR A 972 15.09 -22.57 16.63
N THR A 973 16.01 -21.63 16.44
CA THR A 973 16.81 -21.04 17.53
C THR A 973 16.18 -19.72 17.98
N ILE A 974 16.06 -19.52 19.28
CA ILE A 974 15.55 -18.29 19.90
C ILE A 974 16.42 -17.87 21.07
N GLN A 975 16.54 -16.56 21.31
CA GLN A 975 17.26 -15.99 22.44
C GLN A 975 16.34 -15.07 23.26
N ASN A 976 15.42 -15.67 24.01
CA ASN A 976 14.41 -14.96 24.81
C ASN A 976 14.58 -15.14 26.34
N SER A 977 15.51 -15.99 26.80
CA SER A 977 15.80 -16.16 28.23
C SER A 977 16.39 -14.89 28.84
N VAL A 978 15.57 -14.07 29.49
CA VAL A 978 15.99 -12.82 30.13
C VAL A 978 16.62 -13.10 31.50
N LEU A 979 17.89 -12.73 31.67
CA LEU A 979 18.61 -12.80 32.94
C LEU A 979 18.41 -11.55 33.81
N PHE A 980 18.21 -10.41 33.17
CA PHE A 980 18.01 -9.13 33.84
C PHE A 980 17.32 -8.14 32.90
N LYS A 981 16.36 -7.40 33.45
CA LYS A 981 15.71 -6.26 32.80
C LYS A 981 15.69 -5.11 33.81
N GLY A 982 16.30 -3.99 33.46
CA GLY A 982 16.33 -2.83 34.36
C GLY A 982 16.72 -1.53 33.69
N LYS A 983 16.57 -0.43 34.42
CA LYS A 983 16.85 0.93 33.93
C LYS A 983 17.90 1.64 34.77
N ALA A 984 18.73 2.44 34.10
CA ALA A 984 19.81 3.19 34.71
C ALA A 984 19.90 4.61 34.16
N SER A 985 20.44 5.52 34.97
CA SER A 985 20.67 6.90 34.60
C SER A 985 21.81 7.01 33.58
N VAL A 986 21.56 7.78 32.52
CA VAL A 986 22.60 8.24 31.59
C VAL A 986 22.95 9.67 31.94
N ASN A 987 24.22 9.92 32.24
CA ASN A 987 24.74 11.23 32.59
C ASN A 987 25.84 11.63 31.60
N ASN A 988 25.61 12.71 30.85
CA ASN A 988 26.54 13.19 29.83
C ASN A 988 27.04 12.08 28.88
N GLY A 989 26.10 11.29 28.35
CA GLY A 989 26.37 10.16 27.47
C GLY A 989 26.88 8.90 28.17
N ASN A 990 27.22 8.92 29.47
CA ASN A 990 27.78 7.77 30.16
C ASN A 990 26.74 7.09 31.04
N PHE A 991 26.75 5.75 31.08
CA PHE A 991 25.87 4.97 31.94
C PHE A 991 26.62 3.82 32.62
N HIS A 992 26.11 3.40 33.77
CA HIS A 992 26.55 2.18 34.43
C HIS A 992 25.41 1.59 35.24
N PHE A 993 25.43 0.27 35.43
CA PHE A 993 24.47 -0.41 36.28
C PHE A 993 25.05 -1.71 36.83
N ASN A 994 24.41 -2.22 37.86
CA ASN A 994 24.74 -3.51 38.44
C ASN A 994 23.52 -4.42 38.35
N PHE A 995 23.76 -5.71 38.20
CA PHE A 995 22.73 -6.71 38.35
C PHE A 995 23.30 -7.97 38.98
N PHE A 996 22.42 -8.86 39.43
CA PHE A 996 22.79 -10.14 39.99
C PHE A 996 22.38 -11.25 39.01
N VAL A 997 23.31 -12.15 38.67
CA VAL A 997 23.03 -13.24 37.73
C VAL A 997 22.19 -14.30 38.46
N PRO A 998 20.97 -14.60 37.97
CA PRO A 998 20.06 -15.54 38.61
C PRO A 998 20.67 -16.94 38.75
N LYS A 999 20.18 -17.72 39.71
CA LYS A 999 20.53 -19.13 39.89
C LYS A 999 20.01 -20.02 38.75
N ASP A 1000 18.98 -19.54 38.08
CA ASP A 1000 18.18 -20.22 37.08
C ASP A 1000 18.73 -20.09 35.65
N ILE A 1001 19.98 -19.65 35.49
CA ILE A 1001 20.63 -19.67 34.18
C ILE A 1001 20.85 -21.11 33.70
N ASN A 1002 21.07 -21.26 32.40
CA ASN A 1002 21.62 -22.51 31.90
C ASN A 1002 23.14 -22.57 32.24
N TYR A 1003 23.56 -23.59 32.98
CA TYR A 1003 24.93 -23.72 33.49
C TYR A 1003 25.96 -24.07 32.40
N GLN A 1004 25.54 -24.48 31.20
CA GLN A 1004 26.45 -24.67 30.08
C GLN A 1004 27.01 -23.32 29.61
N TYR A 1005 28.29 -23.28 29.28
CA TYR A 1005 28.92 -22.07 28.75
C TYR A 1005 28.42 -21.79 27.34
N GLY A 1006 27.97 -20.55 27.10
CA GLY A 1006 27.60 -20.07 25.76
C GLY A 1006 27.51 -18.56 25.72
N ASN A 1007 27.37 -18.01 24.51
CA ASN A 1007 27.34 -16.57 24.31
C ASN A 1007 25.97 -16.00 24.66
N GLY A 1008 25.92 -15.05 25.59
CA GLY A 1008 24.72 -14.26 25.88
C GLY A 1008 24.65 -12.99 25.03
N LYS A 1009 23.61 -12.18 25.26
CA LYS A 1009 23.43 -10.88 24.60
C LYS A 1009 23.03 -9.82 25.62
N ILE A 1010 23.57 -8.62 25.51
CA ILE A 1010 23.01 -7.43 26.15
C ILE A 1010 22.38 -6.57 25.06
N SER A 1011 21.17 -6.05 25.31
CA SER A 1011 20.47 -5.11 24.46
C SER A 1011 20.13 -3.85 25.24
N TYR A 1012 20.26 -2.70 24.58
CA TYR A 1012 20.04 -1.38 25.15
C TYR A 1012 19.00 -0.62 24.33
N TYR A 1013 18.11 0.07 25.01
CA TYR A 1013 17.38 1.23 24.47
C TYR A 1013 17.61 2.40 25.42
N ALA A 1014 18.00 3.57 24.95
CA ALA A 1014 18.16 4.75 25.78
C ALA A 1014 17.35 5.89 25.21
N ASN A 1015 16.79 6.74 26.08
CA ASN A 1015 16.12 7.96 25.65
C ASN A 1015 16.47 9.14 26.57
N SER A 1016 16.44 10.32 25.97
CA SER A 1016 16.54 11.62 26.62
C SER A 1016 15.31 12.44 26.24
N MET A 1017 15.29 13.73 26.58
CA MET A 1017 14.20 14.64 26.18
C MET A 1017 14.08 14.78 24.65
N ASN A 1018 15.21 14.73 23.92
CA ASN A 1018 15.27 15.13 22.51
C ASN A 1018 15.82 14.04 21.56
N ALA A 1019 16.31 12.93 22.09
CA ALA A 1019 16.98 11.89 21.30
C ALA A 1019 16.87 10.52 21.95
N ASP A 1020 17.08 9.48 21.16
CA ASP A 1020 17.13 8.09 21.60
C ASP A 1020 18.31 7.32 21.00
N ALA A 1021 18.62 6.18 21.59
CA ALA A 1021 19.68 5.29 21.14
C ALA A 1021 19.27 3.83 21.29
N ALA A 1022 19.78 2.98 20.41
CA ALA A 1022 19.68 1.52 20.58
C ALA A 1022 21.05 0.89 20.46
N GLY A 1023 21.24 -0.28 21.08
CA GLY A 1023 22.56 -0.90 21.10
C GLY A 1023 22.54 -2.34 21.56
N TYR A 1024 23.67 -3.00 21.41
CA TYR A 1024 23.83 -4.38 21.85
C TYR A 1024 25.29 -4.76 22.10
N THR A 1025 25.51 -5.90 22.75
CA THR A 1025 26.77 -6.66 22.68
C THR A 1025 26.52 -8.15 22.80
N ASN A 1026 27.23 -8.95 21.98
CA ASN A 1026 27.23 -10.41 22.02
C ASN A 1026 28.55 -10.98 22.58
N SER A 1027 29.38 -10.13 23.20
CA SER A 1027 30.72 -10.50 23.69
C SER A 1027 30.70 -11.19 25.06
N ILE A 1028 29.53 -11.36 25.67
CA ILE A 1028 29.40 -11.97 26.99
C ILE A 1028 29.29 -13.49 26.90
N VAL A 1029 29.92 -14.18 27.85
CA VAL A 1029 29.76 -15.62 28.05
C VAL A 1029 28.99 -15.83 29.34
N VAL A 1030 27.92 -16.61 29.29
CA VAL A 1030 27.08 -16.98 30.44
C VAL A 1030 27.23 -18.47 30.70
N GLY A 1031 27.45 -18.84 31.97
CA GLY A 1031 27.52 -20.25 32.38
C GLY A 1031 28.29 -20.48 33.67
N GLY A 1032 28.21 -21.71 34.18
CA GLY A 1032 28.80 -22.09 35.46
C GLY A 1032 28.15 -21.39 36.66
N THR A 1033 28.75 -21.59 37.83
CA THR A 1033 28.27 -21.03 39.11
C THR A 1033 29.42 -20.41 39.87
N ASN A 1034 29.14 -19.36 40.63
CA ASN A 1034 30.08 -18.83 41.61
C ASN A 1034 30.13 -19.78 42.82
N PRO A 1035 31.26 -20.48 43.08
CA PRO A 1035 31.37 -21.41 44.21
C PRO A 1035 31.41 -20.69 45.57
N ASN A 1036 31.63 -19.37 45.59
CA ASN A 1036 31.78 -18.55 46.78
C ASN A 1036 30.62 -17.56 46.95
N ALA A 1037 29.44 -17.87 46.41
CA ALA A 1037 28.28 -17.00 46.52
C ALA A 1037 27.75 -16.89 47.97
N ASP A 1038 27.26 -15.70 48.32
CA ASP A 1038 26.57 -15.47 49.59
C ASP A 1038 25.26 -16.28 49.65
N LYS A 1039 24.87 -16.73 50.85
CA LYS A 1039 23.68 -17.55 51.06
C LYS A 1039 22.50 -16.67 51.49
N ASP A 1040 21.79 -16.12 50.53
CA ASP A 1040 20.48 -15.52 50.77
C ASP A 1040 19.41 -16.62 50.97
N LYS A 1041 18.52 -16.41 51.93
CA LYS A 1041 17.46 -17.33 52.36
C LYS A 1041 16.13 -16.62 52.64
N ILE A 1042 16.08 -15.31 52.42
CA ILE A 1042 14.89 -14.49 52.67
C ILE A 1042 14.23 -14.29 51.30
N GLY A 1043 12.92 -14.47 51.21
CA GLY A 1043 12.19 -14.21 49.96
C GLY A 1043 11.85 -12.72 49.79
N PRO A 1044 11.38 -12.32 48.60
CA PRO A 1044 11.07 -10.93 48.31
C PRO A 1044 10.04 -10.30 49.26
N GLU A 1045 10.27 -9.05 49.64
CA GLU A 1045 9.23 -8.22 50.24
C GLU A 1045 8.25 -7.78 49.15
N ILE A 1046 6.93 -7.95 49.38
CA ILE A 1046 5.87 -7.66 48.40
C ILE A 1046 4.85 -6.74 49.06
N GLU A 1047 4.59 -5.58 48.45
CA GLU A 1047 3.49 -4.70 48.82
C GLU A 1047 2.50 -4.61 47.66
N LEU A 1048 1.22 -4.85 47.92
CA LEU A 1048 0.16 -4.90 46.91
C LEU A 1048 -0.81 -3.73 47.04
N TYR A 1049 -1.17 -3.15 45.91
CA TYR A 1049 -2.10 -2.02 45.80
C TYR A 1049 -2.99 -2.17 44.55
N MET A 1050 -4.15 -1.51 44.56
CA MET A 1050 -4.99 -1.30 43.37
C MET A 1050 -4.99 0.17 42.96
N ASP A 1051 -4.75 0.42 41.68
CA ASP A 1051 -4.74 1.71 41.00
C ASP A 1051 -3.63 2.68 41.45
N ASP A 1052 -3.47 2.91 42.75
CA ASP A 1052 -2.37 3.69 43.33
C ASP A 1052 -1.92 3.18 44.71
N GLU A 1053 -0.75 3.65 45.18
CA GLU A 1053 -0.14 3.27 46.46
C GLU A 1053 -0.92 3.78 47.70
N GLN A 1054 -2.03 4.51 47.52
CA GLN A 1054 -2.91 4.94 48.62
C GLN A 1054 -4.03 3.95 48.90
N PHE A 1055 -4.17 2.93 48.05
CA PHE A 1055 -5.11 1.84 48.24
C PHE A 1055 -4.85 1.11 49.56
N THR A 1056 -5.92 0.76 50.25
CA THR A 1056 -5.85 -0.03 51.48
C THR A 1056 -6.60 -1.35 51.29
N PRO A 1057 -6.12 -2.48 51.83
CA PRO A 1057 -6.81 -3.75 51.76
C PRO A 1057 -8.29 -3.65 52.17
N GLY A 1058 -9.17 -4.28 51.39
CA GLY A 1058 -10.63 -4.18 51.48
C GLY A 1058 -11.23 -2.92 50.83
N GLY A 1059 -10.41 -2.08 50.22
CA GLY A 1059 -10.82 -0.86 49.53
C GLY A 1059 -11.63 -1.14 48.26
N MET A 1060 -12.31 -0.10 47.76
CA MET A 1060 -13.17 -0.19 46.58
C MET A 1060 -12.40 0.12 45.28
N THR A 1061 -12.68 -0.62 44.20
CA THR A 1061 -12.21 -0.31 42.85
C THR A 1061 -13.31 -0.54 41.78
N GLY A 1062 -13.03 -0.24 40.51
CA GLY A 1062 -13.90 -0.49 39.37
C GLY A 1062 -13.68 -1.89 38.75
N THR A 1063 -14.32 -2.17 37.61
CA THR A 1063 -14.28 -3.49 36.95
C THR A 1063 -12.97 -3.80 36.22
N SER A 1064 -12.10 -2.81 36.01
CA SER A 1064 -10.83 -2.99 35.29
C SER A 1064 -9.64 -2.27 35.98
N PRO A 1065 -9.32 -2.64 37.24
CA PRO A 1065 -8.32 -1.94 38.05
C PRO A 1065 -6.89 -2.25 37.61
N LEU A 1066 -5.95 -1.40 38.01
CA LEU A 1066 -4.52 -1.64 37.82
C LEU A 1066 -3.91 -2.30 39.08
N LEU A 1067 -3.54 -3.58 39.01
CA LEU A 1067 -2.74 -4.25 40.03
C LEU A 1067 -1.34 -3.65 40.05
N LEU A 1068 -0.92 -3.16 41.22
CA LEU A 1068 0.43 -2.67 41.47
C LEU A 1068 1.08 -3.51 42.56
N ALA A 1069 2.21 -4.15 42.26
CA ALA A 1069 3.04 -4.81 43.27
C ALA A 1069 4.41 -4.14 43.35
N ILE A 1070 4.77 -3.59 44.51
CA ILE A 1070 6.12 -3.11 44.78
C ILE A 1070 6.89 -4.27 45.41
N VAL A 1071 8.02 -4.62 44.82
CA VAL A 1071 8.79 -5.79 45.23
C VAL A 1071 10.25 -5.42 45.50
N GLN A 1072 10.83 -5.99 46.55
CA GLN A 1072 12.20 -5.71 46.95
C GLN A 1072 12.90 -6.96 47.48
N ASP A 1073 14.13 -7.19 47.02
CA ASP A 1073 14.98 -8.28 47.51
C ASP A 1073 16.48 -7.96 47.37
N SER A 1074 17.31 -8.48 48.28
CA SER A 1074 18.76 -8.22 48.30
C SER A 1074 19.52 -8.87 47.13
N SER A 1075 19.06 -10.04 46.70
CA SER A 1075 19.53 -10.77 45.53
C SER A 1075 18.87 -10.26 44.24
N GLY A 1076 17.85 -9.41 44.35
CA GLY A 1076 17.04 -8.92 43.25
C GLY A 1076 15.95 -9.92 42.84
N ILE A 1077 15.01 -9.46 42.03
CA ILE A 1077 13.84 -10.23 41.61
C ILE A 1077 14.18 -11.12 40.42
N ASN A 1078 13.71 -12.37 40.46
CA ASN A 1078 13.87 -13.30 39.36
C ASN A 1078 12.92 -12.94 38.21
N THR A 1079 13.50 -12.67 37.05
CA THR A 1079 12.78 -12.39 35.80
C THR A 1079 13.02 -13.49 34.75
N VAL A 1080 13.61 -14.63 35.15
CA VAL A 1080 13.90 -15.74 34.25
C VAL A 1080 12.64 -16.58 34.07
N GLY A 1081 11.74 -16.14 33.18
CA GLY A 1081 10.44 -16.80 32.89
C GLY A 1081 10.51 -18.15 32.17
N ASN A 1082 11.68 -18.82 32.18
CA ASN A 1082 11.91 -20.12 31.53
C ASN A 1082 12.20 -21.24 32.54
N SER A 1083 12.21 -20.94 33.84
CA SER A 1083 12.42 -21.91 34.92
C SER A 1083 11.10 -22.42 35.45
N ILE A 1084 10.87 -23.72 35.30
CA ILE A 1084 9.63 -24.39 35.74
C ILE A 1084 9.34 -24.03 37.20
N GLY A 1085 8.28 -23.24 37.41
CA GLY A 1085 7.70 -22.94 38.72
C GLY A 1085 8.25 -21.70 39.44
N HIS A 1086 9.11 -20.88 38.82
CA HIS A 1086 9.63 -19.65 39.42
C HIS A 1086 9.13 -18.35 38.77
N ASP A 1087 8.04 -18.43 38.00
CA ASP A 1087 7.41 -17.25 37.39
C ASP A 1087 6.74 -16.36 38.44
N ILE A 1088 6.65 -15.06 38.13
CA ILE A 1088 5.83 -14.14 38.92
C ILE A 1088 4.39 -14.39 38.53
N ILE A 1089 3.54 -14.82 39.46
CA ILE A 1089 2.14 -15.14 39.18
C ILE A 1089 1.18 -14.39 40.10
N ALA A 1090 0.00 -14.07 39.58
CA ALA A 1090 -1.14 -13.64 40.38
C ALA A 1090 -2.33 -14.59 40.22
N VAL A 1091 -3.01 -14.91 41.31
CA VAL A 1091 -4.20 -15.76 41.33
C VAL A 1091 -5.37 -14.94 41.86
N LEU A 1092 -6.39 -14.76 41.04
CA LEU A 1092 -7.64 -14.09 41.40
C LEU A 1092 -8.66 -15.11 41.93
N ASP A 1093 -9.26 -14.82 43.07
CA ASP A 1093 -10.34 -15.60 43.70
C ASP A 1093 -10.03 -17.09 43.85
N GLN A 1094 -8.78 -17.43 44.19
CA GLN A 1094 -8.28 -18.80 44.40
C GLN A 1094 -8.39 -19.72 43.17
N LYS A 1095 -8.57 -19.16 41.96
CA LYS A 1095 -8.59 -19.90 40.69
C LYS A 1095 -7.17 -20.28 40.25
N THR A 1096 -6.56 -21.22 40.99
CA THR A 1096 -5.16 -21.63 40.77
C THR A 1096 -4.90 -22.33 39.44
N ASP A 1097 -5.95 -22.76 38.75
CA ASP A 1097 -5.92 -23.31 37.39
C ASP A 1097 -5.84 -22.23 36.30
N GLN A 1098 -6.04 -20.95 36.66
CA GLN A 1098 -6.00 -19.80 35.75
C GLN A 1098 -5.15 -18.65 36.33
N PRO A 1099 -3.84 -18.85 36.61
CA PRO A 1099 -2.98 -17.78 37.10
C PRO A 1099 -2.66 -16.76 36.00
N TYR A 1100 -2.57 -15.48 36.37
CA TYR A 1100 -1.97 -14.44 35.54
C TYR A 1100 -0.44 -14.53 35.64
N GLU A 1101 0.24 -14.66 34.51
CA GLU A 1101 1.71 -14.63 34.44
C GLU A 1101 2.18 -13.16 34.32
N LEU A 1102 2.96 -12.71 35.29
CA LEU A 1102 3.29 -11.29 35.51
C LEU A 1102 4.78 -10.96 35.30
N THR A 1103 5.61 -11.92 34.89
CA THR A 1103 7.07 -11.75 34.85
C THR A 1103 7.48 -10.63 33.91
N ASP A 1104 6.84 -10.54 32.74
CA ASP A 1104 7.11 -9.51 31.74
C ASP A 1104 6.70 -8.09 32.17
N PHE A 1105 5.85 -7.97 33.19
CA PHE A 1105 5.34 -6.71 33.73
C PHE A 1105 6.19 -6.16 34.88
N TYR A 1106 7.22 -6.90 35.32
CA TYR A 1106 8.20 -6.39 36.27
C TYR A 1106 9.17 -5.41 35.60
N GLU A 1107 9.42 -4.29 36.27
CA GLU A 1107 10.43 -3.31 35.91
C GLU A 1107 11.21 -2.88 37.16
N SER A 1108 12.56 -2.88 37.10
CA SER A 1108 13.39 -2.40 38.20
C SER A 1108 13.26 -0.89 38.39
N ASP A 1109 13.49 -0.41 39.61
CA ASP A 1109 13.64 1.01 39.89
C ASP A 1109 14.90 1.59 39.21
N LEU A 1110 14.91 2.91 39.03
CA LEU A 1110 16.05 3.62 38.46
C LEU A 1110 17.30 3.41 39.31
N ASP A 1111 18.38 2.95 38.65
CA ASP A 1111 19.68 2.67 39.27
C ASP A 1111 19.65 1.60 40.38
N ASN A 1112 18.56 0.83 40.48
CA ASN A 1112 18.35 -0.14 41.55
C ASN A 1112 17.78 -1.47 41.05
N TYR A 1113 18.63 -2.49 40.98
CA TYR A 1113 18.21 -3.85 40.58
C TYR A 1113 17.51 -4.64 41.70
N GLN A 1114 17.59 -4.16 42.96
CA GLN A 1114 17.07 -4.84 44.14
C GLN A 1114 15.60 -4.49 44.43
N LYS A 1115 15.05 -3.47 43.78
CA LYS A 1115 13.68 -3.01 43.96
C LYS A 1115 13.05 -2.74 42.61
N GLY A 1116 11.76 -3.01 42.49
CA GLY A 1116 11.01 -2.68 41.29
C GLY A 1116 9.51 -2.76 41.49
N LYS A 1117 8.79 -2.65 40.39
CA LYS A 1117 7.34 -2.60 40.37
C LYS A 1117 6.78 -3.51 39.28
N ILE A 1118 5.71 -4.22 39.60
CA ILE A 1118 4.86 -4.97 38.66
C ILE A 1118 3.58 -4.17 38.47
N SER A 1119 3.19 -3.90 37.22
CA SER A 1119 1.95 -3.18 36.90
C SER A 1119 1.14 -3.96 35.88
N TYR A 1120 -0.04 -4.45 36.27
CA TYR A 1120 -0.90 -5.30 35.43
C TYR A 1120 -2.35 -4.84 35.48
N ARG A 1121 -2.97 -4.60 34.31
CA ARG A 1121 -4.37 -4.18 34.24
C ARG A 1121 -5.28 -5.40 34.22
N LEU A 1122 -6.10 -5.54 35.26
CA LEU A 1122 -7.18 -6.52 35.31
C LEU A 1122 -8.36 -6.00 34.47
N SER A 1123 -9.14 -6.92 33.91
CA SER A 1123 -10.29 -6.59 33.04
C SER A 1123 -11.49 -7.45 33.41
N ASP A 1124 -12.68 -6.89 33.22
CA ASP A 1124 -13.98 -7.56 33.32
C ASP A 1124 -14.22 -8.28 34.67
N LEU A 1125 -13.78 -7.66 35.77
CA LEU A 1125 -14.05 -8.17 37.11
C LEU A 1125 -15.55 -8.06 37.44
N GLU A 1126 -16.10 -9.14 38.00
CA GLU A 1126 -17.48 -9.16 38.49
C GLU A 1126 -17.67 -8.17 39.66
N THR A 1127 -18.91 -7.72 39.91
CA THR A 1127 -19.19 -6.89 41.08
C THR A 1127 -19.24 -7.75 42.34
N GLY A 1128 -18.40 -7.46 43.33
CA GLY A 1128 -18.31 -8.27 44.54
C GLY A 1128 -17.05 -8.06 45.35
N GLU A 1129 -16.87 -8.92 46.36
CA GLU A 1129 -15.60 -9.06 47.08
C GLU A 1129 -14.68 -9.98 46.27
N HIS A 1130 -13.43 -9.57 46.11
CA HIS A 1130 -12.41 -10.30 45.40
C HIS A 1130 -11.11 -10.34 46.20
N GLU A 1131 -10.29 -11.34 45.89
CA GLU A 1131 -8.97 -11.51 46.47
C GLU A 1131 -7.96 -11.78 45.35
N ILE A 1132 -6.82 -11.10 45.38
CA ILE A 1132 -5.69 -11.40 44.49
C ILE A 1132 -4.44 -11.76 45.30
N GLN A 1133 -3.92 -12.95 45.04
CA GLN A 1133 -2.68 -13.44 45.64
C GLN A 1133 -1.55 -13.30 44.62
N VAL A 1134 -0.45 -12.65 44.99
CA VAL A 1134 0.73 -12.49 44.13
C VAL A 1134 1.91 -13.25 44.73
N LYS A 1135 2.58 -14.06 43.90
CA LYS A 1135 3.79 -14.81 44.25
C LYS A 1135 4.98 -14.29 43.47
N VAL A 1136 6.08 -14.03 44.17
CA VAL A 1136 7.32 -13.47 43.59
C VAL A 1136 8.51 -14.30 44.06
N TRP A 1137 9.49 -14.48 43.17
CA TRP A 1137 10.74 -15.20 43.45
C TRP A 1137 11.94 -14.25 43.36
N ASP A 1138 12.94 -14.46 44.21
CA ASP A 1138 14.24 -13.80 44.10
C ASP A 1138 15.20 -14.58 43.18
N ASN A 1139 16.32 -13.94 42.83
CA ASN A 1139 17.34 -14.52 41.95
C ASN A 1139 18.07 -15.76 42.52
N VAL A 1140 17.85 -16.15 43.77
CA VAL A 1140 18.42 -17.36 44.39
C VAL A 1140 17.38 -18.45 44.70
N ASN A 1141 16.14 -18.23 44.24
CA ASN A 1141 14.96 -19.10 44.31
C ASN A 1141 14.30 -19.18 45.69
N ASN A 1142 14.35 -18.11 46.49
CA ASN A 1142 13.42 -17.92 47.60
C ASN A 1142 12.15 -17.25 47.08
N SER A 1143 10.96 -17.67 47.53
CA SER A 1143 9.69 -17.02 47.20
C SER A 1143 9.03 -16.38 48.40
N SER A 1144 8.14 -15.44 48.11
CA SER A 1144 7.17 -14.91 49.06
C SER A 1144 5.84 -14.70 48.33
N GLU A 1145 4.76 -14.67 49.11
CA GLU A 1145 3.41 -14.46 48.63
C GLU A 1145 2.76 -13.37 49.47
N ASN A 1146 1.97 -12.51 48.84
CA ASN A 1146 1.13 -11.56 49.54
C ASN A 1146 -0.27 -11.56 48.92
N ILE A 1147 -1.27 -11.19 49.71
CA ILE A 1147 -2.68 -11.23 49.36
C ILE A 1147 -3.27 -9.83 49.52
N LEU A 1148 -4.07 -9.42 48.53
CA LEU A 1148 -4.83 -8.18 48.57
C LEU A 1148 -6.32 -8.47 48.39
N GLU A 1149 -7.11 -8.17 49.42
CA GLU A 1149 -8.57 -8.15 49.35
C GLU A 1149 -9.05 -6.81 48.80
N PHE A 1150 -10.09 -6.81 47.96
CA PHE A 1150 -10.70 -5.60 47.41
C PHE A 1150 -12.17 -5.81 47.04
N PHE A 1151 -12.92 -4.71 46.89
CA PHE A 1151 -14.33 -4.74 46.50
C PHE A 1151 -14.52 -4.06 45.14
N VAL A 1152 -15.04 -4.79 44.16
CA VAL A 1152 -15.37 -4.26 42.83
C VAL A 1152 -16.79 -3.72 42.85
N ALA A 1153 -16.94 -2.48 42.40
CA ALA A 1153 -18.23 -1.82 42.26
C ALA A 1153 -18.51 -1.48 40.79
N ASP A 1154 -19.72 -1.76 40.33
CA ASP A 1154 -20.17 -1.44 38.97
C ASP A 1154 -19.93 0.03 38.60
N ASN A 1155 -19.36 0.28 37.42
CA ASN A 1155 -19.10 1.61 36.86
C ASN A 1155 -20.40 2.34 36.45
N ALA A 1156 -21.55 1.66 36.45
CA ALA A 1156 -22.85 2.22 36.10
C ALA A 1156 -23.40 3.26 37.10
N ASP A 1157 -22.90 3.33 38.35
CA ASP A 1157 -23.31 4.35 39.34
C ASP A 1157 -22.10 4.89 40.13
N LEU A 1158 -22.12 6.17 40.54
CA LEU A 1158 -21.09 6.74 41.42
C LEU A 1158 -21.39 6.39 42.89
N ILE A 1159 -20.48 5.66 43.55
CA ILE A 1159 -20.67 5.14 44.91
C ILE A 1159 -19.64 5.76 45.87
N LEU A 1160 -20.05 6.06 47.11
CA LEU A 1160 -19.16 6.47 48.20
C LEU A 1160 -19.13 5.46 49.34
N LYS A 1161 -17.93 4.99 49.68
CA LYS A 1161 -17.64 4.18 50.89
C LYS A 1161 -16.59 4.87 51.76
N HIS A 1162 -16.45 4.37 52.99
CA HIS A 1162 -15.47 4.84 53.99
C HIS A 1162 -15.35 6.36 54.16
N VAL A 1163 -16.47 7.08 54.06
CA VAL A 1163 -16.51 8.51 54.37
C VAL A 1163 -16.23 8.70 55.86
N LEU A 1164 -15.15 9.41 56.18
CA LEU A 1164 -14.70 9.66 57.55
C LEU A 1164 -13.92 10.97 57.64
N ASN A 1165 -13.63 11.41 58.87
CA ASN A 1165 -12.71 12.50 59.12
C ASN A 1165 -11.71 12.09 60.22
N TYR A 1166 -10.46 12.52 60.10
CA TYR A 1166 -9.39 12.21 61.07
C TYR A 1166 -8.46 13.41 61.29
N PRO A 1167 -8.07 13.73 62.54
CA PRO A 1167 -8.58 13.14 63.78
C PRO A 1167 -10.07 13.45 64.04
N ASN A 1168 -10.78 12.52 64.69
CA ASN A 1168 -12.16 12.70 65.15
C ASN A 1168 -12.35 11.91 66.46
N PRO A 1169 -12.53 12.58 67.63
CA PRO A 1169 -12.63 14.03 67.81
C PRO A 1169 -11.34 14.81 67.53
N PHE A 1170 -11.45 16.10 67.21
CA PHE A 1170 -10.29 17.00 67.03
C PHE A 1170 -10.37 18.30 67.85
N THR A 1171 -9.22 18.99 67.98
CA THR A 1171 -9.08 20.26 68.73
C THR A 1171 -8.63 21.44 67.86
N THR A 1172 -7.83 21.20 66.81
CA THR A 1172 -7.26 22.24 65.94
C THR A 1172 -7.66 22.10 64.48
N ASN A 1173 -7.64 20.89 63.92
CA ASN A 1173 -7.98 20.62 62.53
C ASN A 1173 -8.39 19.15 62.35
N THR A 1174 -9.03 18.85 61.22
CA THR A 1174 -9.33 17.49 60.75
C THR A 1174 -9.21 17.44 59.24
N GLY A 1175 -8.85 16.29 58.68
CA GLY A 1175 -8.98 16.00 57.25
C GLY A 1175 -10.22 15.14 56.99
N PHE A 1176 -10.90 15.37 55.88
CA PHE A 1176 -11.96 14.51 55.37
C PHE A 1176 -11.41 13.50 54.35
N TYR A 1177 -11.88 12.26 54.44
CA TYR A 1177 -11.50 11.15 53.57
C TYR A 1177 -12.74 10.41 53.07
N PHE A 1178 -12.69 9.86 51.86
CA PHE A 1178 -13.70 8.95 51.32
C PHE A 1178 -13.13 8.08 50.20
N GLU A 1179 -13.82 6.99 49.89
CA GLU A 1179 -13.52 6.11 48.74
C GLU A 1179 -14.64 6.16 47.71
N HIS A 1180 -14.30 6.01 46.42
CA HIS A 1180 -15.22 6.01 45.27
C HIS A 1180 -14.78 4.99 44.20
N ASN A 1181 -15.65 4.66 43.26
CA ASN A 1181 -15.44 3.64 42.21
C ASN A 1181 -15.13 4.25 40.83
N GLN A 1182 -14.56 5.46 40.79
CA GLN A 1182 -14.34 6.22 39.55
C GLN A 1182 -12.94 6.82 39.55
N ALA A 1183 -11.91 5.96 39.57
CA ALA A 1183 -10.51 6.36 39.55
C ALA A 1183 -10.14 7.09 38.25
N SER A 1184 -9.05 7.88 38.28
CA SER A 1184 -8.51 8.63 37.14
C SER A 1184 -9.50 9.61 36.49
N ARG A 1185 -10.46 10.12 37.27
CA ARG A 1185 -11.44 11.12 36.84
C ARG A 1185 -11.41 12.36 37.72
N GLU A 1186 -11.86 13.46 37.15
CA GLU A 1186 -12.11 14.70 37.87
C GLU A 1186 -13.41 14.57 38.69
N LEU A 1187 -13.32 14.87 39.99
CA LEU A 1187 -14.42 14.82 40.93
C LEU A 1187 -14.65 16.18 41.58
N ASP A 1188 -15.84 16.73 41.44
CA ASP A 1188 -16.28 17.89 42.19
C ASP A 1188 -16.77 17.46 43.58
N VAL A 1189 -16.07 17.91 44.61
CA VAL A 1189 -16.35 17.57 46.02
C VAL A 1189 -16.87 18.78 46.77
N LEU A 1190 -18.06 18.63 47.35
CA LEU A 1190 -18.70 19.60 48.22
C LEU A 1190 -18.85 19.00 49.62
N ILE A 1191 -18.14 19.54 50.60
CA ILE A 1191 -18.27 19.17 52.01
C ILE A 1191 -19.01 20.27 52.77
N GLN A 1192 -20.13 19.93 53.39
CA GLN A 1192 -20.93 20.86 54.18
C GLN A 1192 -21.00 20.40 55.61
N ILE A 1193 -20.57 21.24 56.55
CA ILE A 1193 -20.61 20.96 57.99
C ILE A 1193 -21.81 21.67 58.60
N LEU A 1194 -22.59 20.95 59.40
CA LEU A 1194 -23.87 21.40 59.97
C LEU A 1194 -23.94 21.11 61.48
N THR A 1195 -24.64 21.96 62.22
CA THR A 1195 -25.03 21.68 63.61
C THR A 1195 -26.04 20.53 63.69
N ILE A 1196 -26.29 20.02 64.91
CA ILE A 1196 -27.37 19.03 65.18
C ILE A 1196 -28.75 19.54 64.72
N SER A 1197 -28.97 20.87 64.74
CA SER A 1197 -30.21 21.50 64.26
C SER A 1197 -30.29 21.68 62.74
N GLY A 1198 -29.29 21.24 61.98
CA GLY A 1198 -29.23 21.40 60.51
C GLY A 1198 -28.73 22.76 60.03
N LYS A 1199 -28.37 23.70 60.92
CA LYS A 1199 -27.74 24.97 60.54
C LYS A 1199 -26.35 24.73 59.91
N LEU A 1200 -26.14 25.21 58.68
CA LEU A 1200 -24.86 25.19 57.96
C LEU A 1200 -23.81 26.07 58.66
N ILE A 1201 -22.60 25.54 58.78
CA ILE A 1201 -21.46 26.16 59.47
C ILE A 1201 -20.32 26.49 58.51
N LYS A 1202 -19.98 25.53 57.64
CA LYS A 1202 -18.88 25.65 56.70
C LYS A 1202 -19.22 24.91 55.42
N THR A 1203 -18.87 25.51 54.29
CA THR A 1203 -18.84 24.84 52.99
C THR A 1203 -17.41 24.78 52.48
N ILE A 1204 -16.99 23.60 52.02
CA ILE A 1204 -15.70 23.36 51.37
C ILE A 1204 -16.02 22.84 49.98
N GLU A 1205 -15.63 23.59 48.96
CA GLU A 1205 -15.74 23.22 47.55
C GLU A 1205 -14.32 22.99 47.02
N THR A 1206 -14.08 21.81 46.46
CA THR A 1206 -12.80 21.50 45.81
C THR A 1206 -13.05 20.53 44.66
N THR A 1207 -12.27 20.69 43.61
CA THR A 1207 -12.18 19.69 42.55
C THR A 1207 -10.96 18.83 42.83
N VAL A 1208 -11.12 17.51 42.73
CA VAL A 1208 -10.04 16.54 42.97
C VAL A 1208 -9.86 15.72 41.70
N ASN A 1209 -8.65 15.74 41.16
CA ASN A 1209 -8.24 14.78 40.14
C ASN A 1209 -7.81 13.52 40.87
N SER A 1210 -8.70 12.54 40.94
CA SER A 1210 -8.41 11.33 41.70
C SER A 1210 -7.48 10.44 40.89
N THR A 1211 -6.26 10.18 41.38
CA THR A 1211 -5.33 9.22 40.77
C THR A 1211 -5.72 7.76 41.04
N GLY A 1212 -6.58 7.54 42.03
CA GLY A 1212 -7.09 6.23 42.42
C GLY A 1212 -8.49 6.35 43.02
N ASN A 1213 -8.86 5.42 43.90
CA ASN A 1213 -10.20 5.31 44.44
C ASN A 1213 -10.40 6.00 45.79
N ARG A 1214 -9.35 6.58 46.37
CA ARG A 1214 -9.38 7.23 47.68
C ARG A 1214 -9.07 8.72 47.55
N VAL A 1215 -9.91 9.53 48.18
CA VAL A 1215 -9.76 10.99 48.21
C VAL A 1215 -9.57 11.47 49.64
N GLY A 1216 -8.53 12.29 49.85
CA GLY A 1216 -8.25 12.98 51.11
C GLY A 1216 -6.74 13.07 51.42
N PRO A 1217 -6.33 13.81 52.47
CA PRO A 1217 -7.19 14.64 53.32
C PRO A 1217 -7.63 15.94 52.65
N ILE A 1218 -8.93 16.21 52.64
CA ILE A 1218 -9.44 17.57 52.43
C ILE A 1218 -9.44 18.26 53.80
N GLN A 1219 -8.53 19.20 53.99
CA GLN A 1219 -8.24 19.79 55.29
C GLN A 1219 -9.30 20.81 55.73
N TRP A 1220 -9.61 20.82 57.02
CA TRP A 1220 -10.42 21.85 57.66
C TRP A 1220 -9.85 22.25 59.02
N ASP A 1221 -9.79 23.55 59.27
CA ASP A 1221 -9.18 24.18 60.45
C ASP A 1221 -10.16 24.43 61.61
N GLY A 1222 -11.38 23.86 61.53
CA GLY A 1222 -12.39 24.01 62.57
C GLY A 1222 -12.99 25.41 62.68
N LYS A 1223 -12.99 26.20 61.59
CA LYS A 1223 -13.66 27.52 61.53
C LYS A 1223 -14.89 27.52 60.62
N ASP A 1224 -15.80 28.47 60.82
CA ASP A 1224 -16.94 28.72 59.94
C ASP A 1224 -16.53 29.46 58.65
N ASP A 1225 -17.50 29.75 57.75
CA ASP A 1225 -17.25 30.49 56.52
C ASP A 1225 -16.79 31.95 56.73
N PHE A 1226 -16.92 32.50 57.94
CA PHE A 1226 -16.48 33.85 58.30
C PHE A 1226 -15.14 33.85 59.06
N GLY A 1227 -14.51 32.68 59.23
CA GLY A 1227 -13.23 32.53 59.93
C GLY A 1227 -13.33 32.54 61.45
N ASN A 1228 -14.53 32.36 62.03
CA ASN A 1228 -14.69 32.21 63.48
C ASN A 1228 -14.52 30.75 63.91
N SER A 1229 -13.88 30.53 65.06
CA SER A 1229 -13.87 29.20 65.68
C SER A 1229 -15.27 28.80 66.14
N ILE A 1230 -15.64 27.55 65.85
CA ILE A 1230 -16.91 26.98 66.27
C ILE A 1230 -16.74 26.26 67.62
N GLY A 1231 -17.78 26.27 68.45
CA GLY A 1231 -17.68 25.73 69.81
C GLY A 1231 -17.63 24.20 69.86
N ARG A 1232 -17.06 23.65 70.94
CA ARG A 1232 -17.12 22.22 71.26
C ARG A 1232 -18.51 21.62 71.04
N GLY A 1233 -18.56 20.43 70.46
CA GLY A 1233 -19.82 19.75 70.24
C GLY A 1233 -19.76 18.70 69.14
N VAL A 1234 -20.93 18.08 68.93
CA VAL A 1234 -21.17 17.15 67.84
C VAL A 1234 -21.74 17.94 66.65
N TYR A 1235 -21.16 17.72 65.48
CA TYR A 1235 -21.63 18.25 64.21
C TYR A 1235 -21.84 17.10 63.24
N PHE A 1236 -22.66 17.33 62.22
CA PHE A 1236 -22.78 16.45 61.07
C PHE A 1236 -22.08 17.09 59.88
N TYR A 1237 -21.52 16.29 58.99
CA TYR A 1237 -21.07 16.78 57.71
C TYR A 1237 -21.62 15.92 56.58
N ARG A 1238 -21.89 16.56 55.45
CA ARG A 1238 -22.29 15.93 54.20
C ARG A 1238 -21.15 16.06 53.21
N VAL A 1239 -20.67 14.94 52.67
CA VAL A 1239 -19.80 14.91 51.50
C VAL A 1239 -20.69 14.62 50.29
N LYS A 1240 -20.68 15.51 49.30
CA LYS A 1240 -21.37 15.35 48.02
C LYS A 1240 -20.31 15.35 46.92
N VAL A 1241 -20.31 14.33 46.08
CA VAL A 1241 -19.35 14.17 44.99
C VAL A 1241 -20.11 14.11 43.67
N ARG A 1242 -19.60 14.80 42.66
CA ARG A 1242 -20.08 14.76 41.28
C ARG A 1242 -18.93 14.39 40.34
N ALA A 1243 -19.16 13.39 39.49
CA ALA A 1243 -18.23 13.01 38.43
C ALA A 1243 -18.49 13.80 37.13
N ASP A 1244 -17.52 13.80 36.23
CA ASP A 1244 -17.55 14.41 34.89
C ASP A 1244 -18.76 13.98 34.03
N ASN A 1245 -19.22 12.73 34.19
CA ASN A 1245 -20.40 12.17 33.53
C ASN A 1245 -21.74 12.66 34.11
N GLY A 1246 -21.72 13.62 35.04
CA GLY A 1246 -22.89 14.23 35.65
C GLY A 1246 -23.54 13.44 36.80
N LYS A 1247 -23.03 12.25 37.14
CA LYS A 1247 -23.55 11.45 38.26
C LYS A 1247 -23.15 12.06 39.60
N VAL A 1248 -24.06 12.01 40.57
CA VAL A 1248 -23.93 12.67 41.87
C VAL A 1248 -24.30 11.73 43.00
N VAL A 1249 -23.48 11.68 44.05
CA VAL A 1249 -23.75 10.92 45.27
C VAL A 1249 -23.44 11.76 46.50
N ASN A 1250 -24.10 11.47 47.63
CA ASN A 1250 -23.78 12.11 48.90
C ASN A 1250 -23.89 11.15 50.08
N LYS A 1251 -23.10 11.43 51.13
CA LYS A 1251 -23.05 10.67 52.39
C LYS A 1251 -22.95 11.64 53.56
N PHE A 1252 -23.66 11.30 54.64
CA PHE A 1252 -23.61 12.04 55.91
C PHE A 1252 -22.77 11.27 56.94
N GLN A 1253 -22.00 12.00 57.73
CA GLN A 1253 -21.22 11.47 58.84
C GLN A 1253 -21.17 12.45 60.01
N LYS A 1254 -20.68 11.97 61.16
CA LYS A 1254 -20.58 12.72 62.40
C LYS A 1254 -19.13 13.12 62.69
N LEU A 1255 -18.92 14.37 63.09
CA LEU A 1255 -17.65 14.85 63.61
C LEU A 1255 -17.82 15.47 65.00
N VAL A 1256 -16.76 15.44 65.81
CA VAL A 1256 -16.74 15.92 67.19
C VAL A 1256 -15.57 16.87 67.41
N ILE A 1257 -15.86 18.02 68.01
CA ILE A 1257 -14.88 19.06 68.33
C ILE A 1257 -14.77 19.18 69.85
N LEU A 1258 -13.55 19.12 70.38
CA LEU A 1258 -13.30 19.12 71.84
C LEU A 1258 -12.88 20.47 72.42
N LYS A 1259 -12.66 21.47 71.57
CA LYS A 1259 -12.15 22.79 71.98
C LYS A 1259 -13.26 23.77 72.36
#